data_AF-A0A8D0QF46-F1
#
_entry.id   AF-A0A8D0QF46-F1
#
_cell.length_a   1.000
_cell.length_b   1.000
_cell.length_c   1.000
_cell.angle_alpha   90.00
_cell.angle_beta   90.00
_cell.angle_gamma   90.00
#
_symmetry.space_group_name_H-M   'P 1'
#
loop_
_entity.id
_entity.type
_entity.pdbx_description
1 polymer ?
#
loop_
_entity_poly.entity_id
_entity_poly.type
_entity_poly.pdbx_seq_one_letter_code
_entity_poly.pdbx_strand_id
1 'polypeptide(L)'
;MASGATRYRLSCSLPGHELDVRGLVCCLYPPGAFVSVSRDRTTRLWVPDSPNRGFTEMHCMSGHSNFVSCVCIIPSSDMYPHGLIATGGNDHNICIFSLESPAPLYVLKGHKNTVCSLSSGKFGTLLSGSWDTTAKVWLNDKCMMTLQGHTAAVWAVKILPEQGLMLTGSADKTIKLWKAGRCERTFSGHEDCVRGLAILSETEFLSCANDASIRKWQITGECLEVFYGHTNYIYSISVFPNCKDFVTTGEDRSLRIWKHGECAQTIRLPAQSIWCCCVLNNGDIVVGASDGIIRVFTESEDRTANAEEIKAFERELSQATIDSKTGDLGDINAEQLPGREHLNEPGTREGQTRLIRDGEKVEAYQWSVSERRWIKIGDVVGSSGANQQTSGKVLYEGKEFDYVFSIDVNEGGPSYKLPYNISDDPWLTAYNFLQKNDLNPMFLDQVAKFIIDNTQGQMLGLGNTNFSDPFTGGGRYVPGSANMGTMMAGVDPFTGKLKELNGTASEDKKLTEEDLVLLEKILSLICNNSSEKPTAQQLQTLWKAVNWPEDIVFPALDILRLSIKHPSVNENFCNEKEGTQFSSHLINLLNPKGKPANQLLALRTFCNCFVGKAGQKLMMSQRESLMSQAIELKSGSNKNIHIALATLTLNYSVCFHKDHNIEGKAQCLSVISTVLEVVQDLEATFRLLVALGTLISDDSNAVQLAKSLGVDSQIKKFASVSEPAKVSECCRLILNLL
;
A
#
# COMPACT_ATOMS: atom_id res chain seq x y z
N MET A 1 -42.06 26.19 6.95
CA MET A 1 -41.38 25.06 7.60
C MET A 1 -40.18 24.73 6.72
N ALA A 2 -38.97 25.12 7.13
CA ALA A 2 -37.76 24.75 6.41
C ALA A 2 -37.54 23.25 6.63
N SER A 3 -37.52 22.46 5.55
CA SER A 3 -37.17 21.05 5.59
C SER A 3 -35.74 20.93 6.13
N GLY A 4 -35.60 20.53 7.39
CA GLY A 4 -34.28 20.24 7.96
C GLY A 4 -33.59 19.19 7.09
N ALA A 5 -32.38 19.50 6.61
CA ALA A 5 -31.61 18.53 5.87
C ALA A 5 -31.39 17.29 6.74
N THR A 6 -31.87 16.13 6.29
CA THR A 6 -31.66 14.84 6.96
C THR A 6 -30.17 14.52 6.97
N ARG A 7 -29.65 14.08 8.12
CA ARG A 7 -28.21 13.87 8.35
C ARG A 7 -27.95 12.49 8.91
N TYR A 8 -26.89 11.84 8.44
CA TYR A 8 -26.44 10.56 8.95
C TYR A 8 -25.80 10.72 10.34
N ARG A 9 -26.27 9.95 11.31
CA ARG A 9 -25.75 9.87 12.69
C ARG A 9 -25.40 8.43 13.03
N LEU A 10 -24.52 8.23 14.00
CA LEU A 10 -24.20 6.89 14.49
C LEU A 10 -25.50 6.19 14.93
N SER A 11 -25.70 4.98 14.44
CA SER A 11 -26.80 4.08 14.84
C SER A 11 -26.28 3.05 15.84
N CYS A 12 -25.18 2.36 15.51
CA CYS A 12 -24.52 1.42 16.42
C CYS A 12 -23.06 1.16 15.99
N SER A 13 -22.27 0.64 16.93
CA SER A 13 -20.92 0.10 16.70
C SER A 13 -20.91 -1.40 17.04
N LEU A 14 -20.35 -2.22 16.16
CA LEU A 14 -20.39 -3.68 16.25
C LEU A 14 -18.95 -4.22 16.35
N PRO A 15 -18.45 -4.52 17.57
CA PRO A 15 -17.18 -5.18 17.77
C PRO A 15 -17.34 -6.68 17.51
N GLY A 16 -17.11 -7.11 16.26
CA GLY A 16 -17.22 -8.51 15.87
C GLY A 16 -15.93 -9.13 15.36
N HIS A 17 -15.07 -8.34 14.72
CA HIS A 17 -13.83 -8.81 14.14
C HIS A 17 -12.63 -8.42 14.98
N GLU A 18 -11.61 -9.29 15.02
CA GLU A 18 -10.37 -9.03 15.77
C GLU A 18 -9.36 -8.18 14.98
N LEU A 19 -9.53 -8.12 13.65
CA LEU A 19 -8.68 -7.39 12.72
C LEU A 19 -9.54 -6.63 11.69
N ASP A 20 -8.88 -5.84 10.83
CA ASP A 20 -9.50 -5.00 9.80
C ASP A 20 -10.71 -5.64 9.11
N VAL A 21 -11.82 -4.91 9.06
CA VAL A 21 -12.98 -5.30 8.27
C VAL A 21 -12.74 -4.87 6.82
N ARG A 22 -12.63 -5.83 5.90
CA ARG A 22 -12.13 -5.61 4.53
C ARG A 22 -13.19 -5.59 3.45
N GLY A 23 -14.34 -6.21 3.70
CA GLY A 23 -15.44 -6.22 2.76
C GLY A 23 -16.78 -6.23 3.48
N LEU A 24 -17.74 -5.55 2.86
CA LEU A 24 -19.12 -5.46 3.31
C LEU A 24 -20.05 -5.62 2.12
N VAL A 25 -21.17 -6.33 2.30
CA VAL A 25 -22.22 -6.44 1.29
C VAL A 25 -23.59 -6.57 1.95
N CYS A 26 -24.58 -5.85 1.45
CA CYS A 26 -25.98 -6.03 1.84
C CYS A 26 -26.48 -7.38 1.30
N CYS A 27 -27.30 -8.09 2.09
CA CYS A 27 -28.00 -9.28 1.61
C CYS A 27 -29.53 -9.07 1.61
N LEU A 28 -30.20 -9.80 0.72
CA LEU A 28 -31.68 -9.79 0.63
C LEU A 28 -32.32 -10.67 1.71
N TYR A 29 -31.60 -11.69 2.17
CA TYR A 29 -32.06 -12.63 3.17
C TYR A 29 -30.95 -12.93 4.20
N PRO A 30 -31.27 -12.89 5.51
CA PRO A 30 -32.52 -12.37 6.09
C PRO A 30 -32.75 -10.87 5.78
N PRO A 31 -34.00 -10.37 5.76
CA PRO A 31 -34.26 -8.97 5.43
C PRO A 31 -33.52 -7.99 6.34
N GLY A 32 -32.87 -6.99 5.73
CA GLY A 32 -32.12 -5.96 6.45
C GLY A 32 -30.74 -6.39 6.94
N ALA A 33 -30.32 -7.62 6.66
CA ALA A 33 -29.02 -8.14 7.06
C ALA A 33 -27.89 -7.70 6.12
N PHE A 34 -26.65 -7.86 6.59
CA PHE A 34 -25.44 -7.66 5.79
C PHE A 34 -24.34 -8.64 6.20
N VAL A 35 -23.36 -8.82 5.32
CA VAL A 35 -22.21 -9.70 5.54
C VAL A 35 -20.94 -8.87 5.61
N SER A 36 -20.07 -9.19 6.56
CA SER A 36 -18.72 -8.64 6.68
C SER A 36 -17.65 -9.72 6.54
N VAL A 37 -16.47 -9.32 6.05
CA VAL A 37 -15.28 -10.17 5.99
C VAL A 37 -14.07 -9.44 6.55
N SER A 38 -13.16 -10.18 7.19
CA SER A 38 -12.01 -9.61 7.87
C SER A 38 -10.71 -10.40 7.65
N ARG A 39 -9.60 -9.73 7.95
CA ARG A 39 -8.28 -10.35 8.08
C ARG A 39 -8.20 -11.37 9.20
N ASP A 40 -9.13 -11.37 10.15
CA ASP A 40 -9.23 -12.43 11.16
C ASP A 40 -9.60 -13.81 10.56
N ARG A 41 -9.81 -13.86 9.24
CA ARG A 41 -10.14 -15.05 8.42
C ARG A 41 -11.60 -15.46 8.50
N THR A 42 -12.44 -14.63 9.10
CA THR A 42 -13.87 -14.91 9.29
C THR A 42 -14.75 -14.11 8.35
N THR A 43 -15.92 -14.69 8.07
CA THR A 43 -17.04 -14.03 7.40
C THR A 43 -18.23 -14.06 8.35
N ARG A 44 -18.83 -12.90 8.65
CA ARG A 44 -19.92 -12.81 9.63
C ARG A 44 -21.18 -12.26 8.98
N LEU A 45 -22.31 -12.89 9.26
CA LEU A 45 -23.64 -12.45 8.84
C LEU A 45 -24.34 -11.76 10.01
N TRP A 46 -24.67 -10.50 9.81
CA TRP A 46 -25.28 -9.61 10.80
C TRP A 46 -26.75 -9.41 10.47
N VAL A 47 -27.63 -9.69 11.43
CA VAL A 47 -29.08 -9.53 11.30
C VAL A 47 -29.58 -8.42 12.23
N PRO A 48 -30.59 -7.63 11.82
CA PRO A 48 -31.18 -6.62 12.69
C PRO A 48 -31.70 -7.22 13.99
N ASP A 49 -31.30 -6.64 15.12
CA ASP A 49 -31.79 -7.01 16.46
C ASP A 49 -32.89 -6.04 16.88
N SER A 50 -34.15 -6.47 16.68
CA SER A 50 -35.32 -5.76 17.18
C SER A 50 -35.73 -6.38 18.53
N PRO A 51 -35.83 -5.59 19.62
CA PRO A 51 -36.02 -4.13 19.66
C PRO A 51 -34.74 -3.29 19.91
N ASN A 52 -33.56 -3.90 20.02
CA ASN A 52 -32.34 -3.26 20.52
C ASN A 52 -31.65 -2.25 19.57
N ARG A 53 -32.30 -1.87 18.46
CA ARG A 53 -31.82 -0.85 17.50
C ARG A 53 -30.37 -1.09 17.04
N GLY A 54 -30.01 -2.36 16.81
CA GLY A 54 -28.66 -2.76 16.42
C GLY A 54 -28.65 -4.00 15.54
N PHE A 55 -27.52 -4.71 15.55
CA PHE A 55 -27.34 -5.96 14.82
C PHE A 55 -26.75 -7.03 15.73
N THR A 56 -27.16 -8.27 15.51
CA THR A 56 -26.56 -9.45 16.14
C THR A 56 -25.93 -10.34 15.08
N GLU A 57 -24.88 -11.05 15.46
CA GLU A 57 -24.31 -12.08 14.60
C GLU A 57 -25.25 -13.28 14.54
N MET A 58 -25.65 -13.67 13.34
CA MET A 58 -26.41 -14.90 13.10
C MET A 58 -25.48 -16.08 12.77
N HIS A 59 -24.46 -15.84 11.96
CA HIS A 59 -23.49 -16.87 11.57
C HIS A 59 -22.07 -16.31 11.47
N CYS A 60 -21.11 -17.11 11.91
CA CYS A 60 -19.68 -16.95 11.63
C CYS A 60 -19.20 -18.12 10.78
N MET A 61 -18.74 -17.81 9.57
CA MET A 61 -18.25 -18.77 8.58
C MET A 61 -16.73 -18.71 8.51
N SER A 62 -16.11 -19.88 8.36
CA SER A 62 -14.65 -20.04 8.25
C SER A 62 -14.32 -21.05 7.16
N GLY A 63 -13.22 -20.81 6.44
CA GLY A 63 -12.81 -21.68 5.34
C GLY A 63 -11.53 -21.25 4.63
N HIS A 64 -11.23 -19.95 4.63
CA HIS A 64 -9.96 -19.44 4.11
C HIS A 64 -8.79 -19.76 5.05
N SER A 65 -7.63 -20.12 4.47
CA SER A 65 -6.41 -20.35 5.25
C SER A 65 -5.66 -19.06 5.61
N ASN A 66 -6.08 -17.93 5.03
CA ASN A 66 -5.52 -16.59 5.26
C ASN A 66 -6.61 -15.52 5.15
N PHE A 67 -6.25 -14.24 5.23
CA PHE A 67 -7.17 -13.09 5.30
C PHE A 67 -8.29 -13.14 4.26
N VAL A 68 -9.53 -12.85 4.67
CA VAL A 68 -10.64 -12.66 3.74
C VAL A 68 -10.68 -11.19 3.33
N SER A 69 -10.69 -10.94 2.03
CA SER A 69 -10.44 -9.61 1.46
C SER A 69 -11.70 -8.98 0.86
N CYS A 70 -12.63 -9.80 0.37
CA CYS A 70 -13.80 -9.34 -0.36
C CYS A 70 -14.94 -10.35 -0.25
N VAL A 71 -16.17 -9.85 -0.45
CA VAL A 71 -17.40 -10.63 -0.37
C VAL A 71 -18.43 -10.12 -1.36
N CYS A 72 -19.23 -11.03 -1.91
CA CYS A 72 -20.47 -10.67 -2.60
C CYS A 72 -21.56 -11.72 -2.35
N ILE A 73 -22.81 -11.33 -2.55
CA ILE A 73 -23.95 -12.25 -2.51
C ILE A 73 -24.20 -12.78 -3.92
N ILE A 74 -24.30 -14.10 -4.04
CA ILE A 74 -24.85 -14.75 -5.23
C ILE A 74 -26.36 -14.79 -5.06
N PRO A 75 -27.15 -14.24 -6.01
CA PRO A 75 -28.60 -14.19 -5.92
C PRO A 75 -29.26 -15.57 -5.73
N SER A 76 -30.48 -15.56 -5.21
CA SER A 76 -31.27 -16.78 -5.05
C SER A 76 -31.51 -17.50 -6.38
N SER A 77 -31.64 -18.81 -6.29
CA SER A 77 -31.97 -19.72 -7.38
C SER A 77 -32.89 -20.83 -6.87
N ASP A 78 -33.46 -21.63 -7.77
CA ASP A 78 -34.30 -22.77 -7.39
C ASP A 78 -33.60 -23.75 -6.44
N MET A 79 -32.27 -23.90 -6.59
CA MET A 79 -31.45 -24.76 -5.73
C MET A 79 -31.09 -24.09 -4.40
N TYR A 80 -30.87 -22.77 -4.41
CA TYR A 80 -30.47 -21.99 -3.24
C TYR A 80 -31.42 -20.80 -3.07
N PRO A 81 -32.61 -21.00 -2.46
CA PRO A 81 -33.65 -19.98 -2.38
C PRO A 81 -33.26 -18.76 -1.54
N HIS A 82 -32.27 -18.91 -0.66
CA HIS A 82 -31.72 -17.82 0.16
C HIS A 82 -30.46 -17.17 -0.45
N GLY A 83 -30.04 -17.60 -1.65
CA GLY A 83 -28.77 -17.20 -2.24
C GLY A 83 -27.57 -17.85 -1.55
N LEU A 84 -26.38 -17.47 -2.02
CA LEU A 84 -25.10 -17.93 -1.47
C LEU A 84 -24.19 -16.74 -1.14
N ILE A 85 -23.21 -16.96 -0.28
CA ILE A 85 -22.17 -15.97 0.05
C ILE A 85 -20.87 -16.42 -0.61
N ALA A 86 -20.29 -15.56 -1.44
CA ALA A 86 -18.99 -15.81 -2.05
C ALA A 86 -17.93 -14.89 -1.43
N THR A 87 -16.83 -15.46 -0.98
CA THR A 87 -15.73 -14.71 -0.35
C THR A 87 -14.42 -14.98 -1.07
N GLY A 88 -13.61 -13.95 -1.27
CA GLY A 88 -12.28 -14.06 -1.84
C GLY A 88 -11.22 -13.82 -0.76
N GLY A 89 -10.11 -14.54 -0.84
CA GLY A 89 -9.06 -14.50 0.17
C GLY A 89 -7.66 -14.23 -0.36
N ASN A 90 -6.77 -13.88 0.56
CA ASN A 90 -5.32 -13.81 0.32
C ASN A 90 -4.73 -15.17 -0.04
N ASP A 91 -5.40 -16.26 0.34
CA ASP A 91 -5.07 -17.65 -0.03
C ASP A 91 -5.40 -18.00 -1.50
N HIS A 92 -5.78 -16.99 -2.31
CA HIS A 92 -6.06 -17.10 -3.76
C HIS A 92 -7.34 -17.87 -4.10
N ASN A 93 -8.08 -18.30 -3.09
CA ASN A 93 -9.30 -19.08 -3.24
C ASN A 93 -10.53 -18.18 -3.23
N ILE A 94 -11.62 -18.73 -3.76
CA ILE A 94 -12.97 -18.20 -3.52
C ILE A 94 -13.76 -19.28 -2.78
N CYS A 95 -14.22 -18.99 -1.58
CA CYS A 95 -15.05 -19.90 -0.80
C CYS A 95 -16.53 -19.54 -1.00
N ILE A 96 -17.37 -20.55 -1.25
CA ILE A 96 -18.81 -20.39 -1.42
C ILE A 96 -19.54 -21.02 -0.23
N PHE A 97 -20.43 -20.27 0.42
CA PHE A 97 -21.16 -20.69 1.61
C PHE A 97 -22.67 -20.64 1.38
N SER A 98 -23.40 -21.61 1.94
CA SER A 98 -24.83 -21.47 2.24
C SER A 98 -25.01 -20.94 3.65
N LEU A 99 -26.23 -20.49 3.95
CA LEU A 99 -26.64 -20.13 5.31
C LEU A 99 -26.81 -21.35 6.24
N GLU A 100 -26.75 -22.57 5.71
CA GLU A 100 -27.00 -23.80 6.47
C GLU A 100 -25.72 -24.35 7.13
N SER A 101 -24.54 -23.86 6.73
CA SER A 101 -23.26 -24.40 7.17
C SER A 101 -22.23 -23.29 7.41
N PRO A 102 -21.47 -23.34 8.52
CA PRO A 102 -20.36 -22.41 8.77
C PRO A 102 -19.11 -22.74 7.92
N ALA A 103 -19.04 -23.94 7.34
CA ALA A 103 -17.98 -24.36 6.42
C ALA A 103 -18.39 -24.14 4.95
N PRO A 104 -17.43 -23.90 4.04
CA PRO A 104 -17.75 -23.66 2.64
C PRO A 104 -18.38 -24.90 2.00
N LEU A 105 -19.43 -24.68 1.20
CA LEU A 105 -20.04 -25.70 0.34
C LEU A 105 -19.02 -26.25 -0.66
N TYR A 106 -18.28 -25.34 -1.29
CA TYR A 106 -17.22 -25.65 -2.24
C TYR A 106 -16.27 -24.45 -2.39
N VAL A 107 -15.11 -24.71 -2.99
CA VAL A 107 -14.03 -23.73 -3.15
C VAL A 107 -13.64 -23.64 -4.62
N LEU A 108 -13.68 -22.43 -5.20
CA LEU A 108 -13.18 -22.17 -6.54
C LEU A 108 -11.70 -21.88 -6.49
N LYS A 109 -10.93 -22.64 -7.27
CA LYS A 109 -9.47 -22.52 -7.38
C LYS A 109 -9.10 -22.17 -8.81
N GLY A 110 -8.19 -21.22 -8.98
CA GLY A 110 -7.66 -20.88 -10.30
C GLY A 110 -6.90 -19.57 -10.40
N HIS A 111 -7.10 -18.63 -9.46
CA HIS A 111 -6.23 -17.47 -9.34
C HIS A 111 -4.86 -17.86 -8.78
N LYS A 112 -3.82 -17.10 -9.14
CA LYS A 112 -2.42 -17.33 -8.72
C LYS A 112 -1.99 -16.40 -7.58
N ASN A 113 -2.85 -15.47 -7.19
CA ASN A 113 -2.61 -14.51 -6.13
C ASN A 113 -3.94 -14.07 -5.50
N THR A 114 -3.88 -13.25 -4.45
CA THR A 114 -5.02 -12.74 -3.67
C THR A 114 -6.20 -12.39 -4.57
N VAL A 115 -7.36 -13.01 -4.31
CA VAL A 115 -8.64 -12.54 -4.84
C VAL A 115 -9.04 -11.35 -3.98
N CYS A 116 -9.33 -10.20 -4.57
CA CYS A 116 -9.56 -8.95 -3.82
C CYS A 116 -10.82 -8.19 -4.22
N SER A 117 -11.54 -8.66 -5.22
CA SER A 117 -12.84 -8.11 -5.60
C SER A 117 -13.73 -9.20 -6.18
N LEU A 118 -15.02 -9.15 -5.85
CA LEU A 118 -16.03 -10.08 -6.34
C LEU A 118 -17.29 -9.31 -6.75
N SER A 119 -17.94 -9.78 -7.82
CA SER A 119 -19.26 -9.30 -8.23
C SER A 119 -20.06 -10.48 -8.77
N SER A 120 -21.28 -10.66 -8.27
CA SER A 120 -22.21 -11.65 -8.84
C SER A 120 -23.12 -11.01 -9.88
N GLY A 121 -23.55 -11.82 -10.85
CA GLY A 121 -24.52 -11.48 -11.88
C GLY A 121 -25.68 -12.48 -11.88
N LYS A 122 -26.47 -12.49 -12.96
CA LYS A 122 -27.59 -13.43 -13.11
C LYS A 122 -27.09 -14.87 -13.31
N PHE A 123 -27.97 -15.82 -13.01
CA PHE A 123 -27.78 -17.26 -13.30
C PHE A 123 -26.50 -17.88 -12.73
N GLY A 124 -26.05 -17.43 -11.55
CA GLY A 124 -24.87 -17.98 -10.88
C GLY A 124 -23.53 -17.52 -11.48
N THR A 125 -23.54 -16.49 -12.33
CA THR A 125 -22.30 -15.88 -12.83
C THR A 125 -21.59 -15.14 -11.71
N LEU A 126 -20.30 -15.38 -11.56
CA LEU A 126 -19.43 -14.67 -10.62
C LEU A 126 -18.22 -14.11 -11.37
N LEU A 127 -17.86 -12.87 -11.09
CA LEU A 127 -16.66 -12.21 -11.59
C LEU A 127 -15.72 -11.97 -10.41
N SER A 128 -14.46 -12.36 -10.55
CA SER A 128 -13.42 -12.14 -9.54
C SER A 128 -12.26 -11.34 -10.11
N GLY A 129 -11.72 -10.41 -9.32
CA GLY A 129 -10.49 -9.67 -9.60
C GLY A 129 -9.37 -10.09 -8.66
N SER A 130 -8.15 -10.23 -9.18
CA SER A 130 -7.00 -10.72 -8.42
C SER A 130 -5.73 -9.89 -8.64
N TRP A 131 -4.83 -10.02 -7.68
CA TRP A 131 -3.46 -9.51 -7.77
C TRP A 131 -2.58 -10.25 -8.78
N ASP A 132 -3.08 -11.34 -9.37
CA ASP A 132 -2.41 -12.01 -10.47
C ASP A 132 -2.58 -11.28 -11.83
N THR A 133 -3.06 -10.03 -11.80
CA THR A 133 -3.34 -9.14 -12.95
C THR A 133 -4.53 -9.55 -13.81
N THR A 134 -5.25 -10.62 -13.43
CA THR A 134 -6.40 -11.12 -14.18
C THR A 134 -7.71 -10.92 -13.43
N ALA A 135 -8.79 -10.86 -14.19
CA ALA A 135 -10.12 -11.17 -13.69
C ALA A 135 -10.59 -12.51 -14.26
N LYS A 136 -11.44 -13.23 -13.52
CA LYS A 136 -12.00 -14.52 -13.97
C LYS A 136 -13.52 -14.51 -13.87
N VAL A 137 -14.15 -15.14 -14.87
CA VAL A 137 -15.60 -15.33 -14.93
C VAL A 137 -15.87 -16.78 -14.61
N TRP A 138 -16.69 -17.00 -13.60
CA TRP A 138 -17.08 -18.32 -13.11
C TRP A 138 -18.55 -18.56 -13.35
N LEU A 139 -18.87 -19.81 -13.63
CA LEU A 139 -20.23 -20.32 -13.63
C LEU A 139 -20.22 -21.58 -12.78
N ASN A 140 -20.90 -21.52 -11.63
CA ASN A 140 -20.85 -22.56 -10.61
C ASN A 140 -19.40 -22.85 -10.18
N ASP A 141 -18.92 -24.08 -10.37
CA ASP A 141 -17.59 -24.56 -9.99
C ASP A 141 -16.53 -24.39 -11.10
N LYS A 142 -16.90 -23.81 -12.26
CA LYS A 142 -16.03 -23.74 -13.44
C LYS A 142 -15.59 -22.32 -13.76
N CYS A 143 -14.30 -22.16 -14.03
CA CYS A 143 -13.75 -20.95 -14.65
C CYS A 143 -14.06 -20.97 -16.14
N MET A 144 -14.99 -20.11 -16.57
CA MET A 144 -15.44 -20.03 -17.96
C MET A 144 -14.52 -19.15 -18.81
N MET A 145 -14.01 -18.06 -18.24
CA MET A 145 -13.13 -17.11 -18.94
C MET A 145 -12.08 -16.54 -18.01
N THR A 146 -10.90 -16.23 -18.55
CA THR A 146 -9.88 -15.40 -17.89
C THR A 146 -9.72 -14.12 -18.70
N LEU A 147 -10.05 -12.99 -18.10
CA LEU A 147 -9.91 -11.65 -18.67
C LEU A 147 -8.48 -11.18 -18.44
N GLN A 148 -7.67 -11.21 -19.50
CA GLN A 148 -6.26 -10.80 -19.49
C GLN A 148 -6.09 -9.50 -20.28
N GLY A 149 -5.40 -8.53 -19.70
CA GLY A 149 -5.11 -7.26 -20.39
C GLY A 149 -4.77 -6.09 -19.48
N HIS A 150 -5.01 -6.18 -18.17
CA HIS A 150 -4.43 -5.27 -17.19
C HIS A 150 -2.94 -5.59 -16.96
N THR A 151 -2.12 -4.59 -16.65
CA THR A 151 -0.67 -4.76 -16.41
C THR A 151 -0.30 -4.83 -14.93
N ALA A 152 -1.29 -4.62 -14.06
CA ALA A 152 -1.16 -4.72 -12.61
C ALA A 152 -2.41 -5.34 -11.99
N ALA A 153 -2.43 -5.46 -10.67
CA ALA A 153 -3.52 -6.09 -9.91
C ALA A 153 -4.91 -5.53 -10.27
N VAL A 154 -5.91 -6.41 -10.37
CA VAL A 154 -7.31 -6.02 -10.60
C VAL A 154 -8.01 -5.89 -9.26
N TRP A 155 -8.25 -4.65 -8.83
CA TRP A 155 -8.71 -4.32 -7.48
C TRP A 155 -10.22 -4.07 -7.37
N ALA A 156 -10.88 -3.79 -8.49
CA ALA A 156 -12.33 -3.62 -8.53
C ALA A 156 -12.92 -4.39 -9.70
N VAL A 157 -14.04 -5.07 -9.47
CA VAL A 157 -14.83 -5.70 -10.53
C VAL A 157 -16.31 -5.43 -10.35
N LYS A 158 -17.04 -5.22 -11.46
CA LYS A 158 -18.51 -5.14 -11.47
C LYS A 158 -19.07 -5.79 -12.74
N ILE A 159 -20.19 -6.50 -12.60
CA ILE A 159 -20.97 -6.99 -13.73
C ILE A 159 -22.08 -5.97 -14.03
N LEU A 160 -22.26 -5.63 -15.30
CA LEU A 160 -23.43 -4.89 -15.81
C LEU A 160 -24.49 -5.94 -16.21
N PRO A 161 -25.50 -6.18 -15.36
CA PRO A 161 -26.27 -7.42 -15.37
C PRO A 161 -27.18 -7.61 -16.59
N GLU A 162 -27.66 -6.54 -17.24
CA GLU A 162 -28.56 -6.67 -18.39
C GLU A 162 -27.82 -6.81 -19.73
N GLN A 163 -26.59 -6.32 -19.83
CA GLN A 163 -25.83 -6.30 -21.09
C GLN A 163 -24.78 -7.42 -21.22
N GLY A 164 -24.53 -8.16 -20.13
CA GLY A 164 -23.45 -9.15 -20.08
C GLY A 164 -22.05 -8.53 -20.19
N LEU A 165 -21.95 -7.22 -19.91
CA LEU A 165 -20.69 -6.49 -19.87
C LEU A 165 -20.07 -6.56 -18.48
N MET A 166 -18.74 -6.46 -18.42
CA MET A 166 -18.00 -6.52 -17.16
C MET A 166 -17.02 -5.37 -17.09
N LEU A 167 -16.90 -4.74 -15.93
CA LEU A 167 -15.95 -3.68 -15.64
C LEU A 167 -14.86 -4.20 -14.69
N THR A 168 -13.63 -3.82 -14.95
CA THR A 168 -12.48 -4.08 -14.07
C THR A 168 -11.68 -2.80 -13.86
N GLY A 169 -11.37 -2.46 -12.61
CA GLY A 169 -10.50 -1.35 -12.23
C GLY A 169 -9.20 -1.89 -11.63
N SER A 170 -8.07 -1.28 -11.96
CA SER A 170 -6.75 -1.84 -11.67
C SER A 170 -5.77 -0.85 -11.05
N ALA A 171 -4.74 -1.41 -10.40
CA ALA A 171 -3.53 -0.72 -9.99
C ALA A 171 -2.71 -0.17 -11.18
N ASP A 172 -3.03 -0.54 -12.42
CA ASP A 172 -2.45 0.06 -13.62
C ASP A 172 -3.08 1.43 -13.97
N LYS A 173 -3.92 1.96 -13.08
CA LYS A 173 -4.60 3.26 -13.17
C LYS A 173 -5.72 3.31 -14.22
N THR A 174 -6.01 2.18 -14.87
CA THR A 174 -7.05 2.10 -15.90
C THR A 174 -8.27 1.30 -15.43
N ILE A 175 -9.37 1.52 -16.14
CA ILE A 175 -10.57 0.70 -16.06
C ILE A 175 -10.76 0.04 -17.42
N LYS A 176 -11.21 -1.21 -17.47
CA LYS A 176 -11.52 -1.92 -18.72
C LYS A 176 -12.95 -2.41 -18.74
N LEU A 177 -13.59 -2.26 -19.90
CA LEU A 177 -14.90 -2.85 -20.22
C LEU A 177 -14.68 -4.12 -21.03
N TRP A 178 -15.31 -5.21 -20.63
CA TRP A 178 -15.18 -6.51 -21.25
C TRP A 178 -16.50 -7.01 -21.79
N LYS A 179 -16.43 -7.70 -22.94
CA LYS A 179 -17.54 -8.44 -23.53
C LYS A 179 -17.01 -9.77 -24.07
N ALA A 180 -17.61 -10.88 -23.64
CA ALA A 180 -17.23 -12.23 -24.09
C ALA A 180 -15.70 -12.49 -24.06
N GLY A 181 -15.03 -12.07 -22.99
CA GLY A 181 -13.59 -12.27 -22.82
C GLY A 181 -12.68 -11.22 -23.49
N ARG A 182 -13.23 -10.32 -24.31
CA ARG A 182 -12.47 -9.29 -25.03
C ARG A 182 -12.59 -7.94 -24.34
N CYS A 183 -11.48 -7.19 -24.30
CA CYS A 183 -11.48 -5.81 -23.84
C CYS A 183 -12.05 -4.92 -24.94
N GLU A 184 -13.28 -4.46 -24.76
CA GLU A 184 -13.96 -3.56 -25.70
C GLU A 184 -13.49 -2.12 -25.55
N ARG A 185 -13.09 -1.73 -24.32
CA ARG A 185 -12.69 -0.36 -24.02
C ARG A 185 -11.75 -0.28 -22.83
N THR A 186 -10.82 0.68 -22.87
CA THR A 186 -10.01 1.10 -21.73
C THR A 186 -10.36 2.56 -21.41
N PHE A 187 -10.67 2.84 -20.15
CA PHE A 187 -10.89 4.19 -19.63
C PHE A 187 -9.61 4.65 -18.94
N SER A 188 -9.10 5.79 -19.38
CA SER A 188 -7.90 6.43 -18.83
C SER A 188 -8.29 7.79 -18.25
N GLY A 189 -7.71 8.16 -17.12
CA GLY A 189 -7.95 9.47 -16.50
C GLY A 189 -7.57 9.52 -15.02
N HIS A 190 -7.66 8.40 -14.30
CA HIS A 190 -7.09 8.32 -12.95
C HIS A 190 -5.56 8.43 -12.99
N GLU A 191 -4.98 9.18 -12.06
CA GLU A 191 -3.52 9.42 -11.96
C GLU A 191 -2.82 8.35 -11.10
N ASP A 192 -3.61 7.57 -10.37
CA ASP A 192 -3.17 6.48 -9.50
C ASP A 192 -4.20 5.33 -9.53
N CYS A 193 -3.92 4.27 -8.77
CA CYS A 193 -4.61 3.00 -8.78
C CYS A 193 -6.11 3.12 -8.54
N VAL A 194 -6.91 2.42 -9.36
CA VAL A 194 -8.38 2.38 -9.21
C VAL A 194 -8.78 1.34 -8.17
N ARG A 195 -9.56 1.76 -7.17
CA ARG A 195 -9.89 0.97 -5.96
C ARG A 195 -11.31 0.47 -5.92
N GLY A 196 -12.24 1.25 -6.42
CA GLY A 196 -13.66 0.95 -6.33
C GLY A 196 -14.39 1.25 -7.63
N LEU A 197 -15.44 0.47 -7.89
CA LEU A 197 -16.38 0.65 -8.98
C LEU A 197 -17.80 0.51 -8.44
N ALA A 198 -18.69 1.41 -8.84
CA ALA A 198 -20.11 1.31 -8.54
C ALA A 198 -20.97 1.62 -9.77
N ILE A 199 -21.98 0.80 -10.03
CA ILE A 199 -22.86 0.97 -11.17
C ILE A 199 -23.95 1.98 -10.81
N LEU A 200 -24.14 3.01 -11.65
CA LEU A 200 -25.25 3.97 -11.53
C LEU A 200 -26.43 3.57 -12.42
N SER A 201 -26.12 3.07 -13.62
CA SER A 201 -27.08 2.57 -14.58
C SER A 201 -26.39 1.66 -15.59
N GLU A 202 -27.17 1.14 -16.54
CA GLU A 202 -26.67 0.39 -17.69
C GLU A 202 -25.66 1.16 -18.55
N THR A 203 -25.63 2.49 -18.47
CA THR A 203 -24.75 3.33 -19.29
C THR A 203 -23.77 4.18 -18.49
N GLU A 204 -23.87 4.21 -17.16
CA GLU A 204 -23.07 5.07 -16.29
C GLU A 204 -22.53 4.31 -15.08
N PHE A 205 -21.29 4.58 -14.69
CA PHE A 205 -20.68 4.05 -13.49
C PHE A 205 -19.77 5.08 -12.81
N LEU A 206 -19.47 4.85 -11.54
CA LEU A 206 -18.51 5.60 -10.74
C LEU A 206 -17.25 4.77 -10.49
N SER A 207 -16.11 5.44 -10.40
CA SER A 207 -14.86 4.88 -9.90
C SER A 207 -14.23 5.77 -8.85
N CYS A 208 -13.49 5.17 -7.92
CA CYS A 208 -12.67 5.90 -6.94
C CYS A 208 -11.24 5.33 -6.92
N ALA A 209 -10.26 6.17 -6.58
CA ALA A 209 -8.85 5.81 -6.73
C ALA A 209 -7.94 6.36 -5.62
N ASN A 210 -6.67 5.94 -5.67
CA ASN A 210 -5.59 6.45 -4.82
C ASN A 210 -5.18 7.91 -5.15
N ASP A 211 -5.65 8.47 -6.26
CA ASP A 211 -5.44 9.89 -6.60
C ASP A 211 -6.40 10.84 -5.86
N ALA A 212 -7.11 10.32 -4.86
CA ALA A 212 -8.13 11.01 -4.07
C ALA A 212 -9.32 11.57 -4.90
N SER A 213 -9.49 11.11 -6.14
CA SER A 213 -10.60 11.51 -7.01
C SER A 213 -11.66 10.41 -7.16
N ILE A 214 -12.90 10.85 -7.36
CA ILE A 214 -13.99 10.01 -7.84
C ILE A 214 -14.35 10.46 -9.24
N ARG A 215 -14.54 9.54 -10.17
CA ARG A 215 -14.90 9.86 -11.55
C ARG A 215 -16.19 9.18 -11.93
N LYS A 216 -17.07 9.93 -12.60
CA LYS A 216 -18.27 9.42 -13.26
C LYS A 216 -17.98 9.21 -14.73
N TRP A 217 -18.34 8.04 -15.22
CA TRP A 217 -18.06 7.60 -16.57
C TRP A 217 -19.34 7.22 -17.28
N GLN A 218 -19.40 7.54 -18.56
CA GLN A 218 -20.29 6.86 -19.48
C GLN A 218 -19.58 5.60 -20.02
N ILE A 219 -20.31 4.50 -20.24
CA ILE A 219 -19.73 3.27 -20.78
C ILE A 219 -19.02 3.48 -22.13
N THR A 220 -19.35 4.56 -22.86
CA THR A 220 -18.76 5.00 -24.13
C THR A 220 -17.29 5.43 -24.03
N GLY A 221 -16.79 5.69 -22.82
CA GLY A 221 -15.42 6.15 -22.58
C GLY A 221 -15.34 7.56 -21.98
N GLU A 222 -16.41 8.33 -22.07
CA GLU A 222 -16.42 9.72 -21.62
C GLU A 222 -16.39 9.83 -20.10
N CYS A 223 -15.49 10.67 -19.57
CA CYS A 223 -15.51 11.10 -18.17
C CYS A 223 -16.48 12.27 -18.06
N LEU A 224 -17.64 12.02 -17.46
CA LEU A 224 -18.72 13.00 -17.37
C LEU A 224 -18.44 14.03 -16.27
N GLU A 225 -17.96 13.56 -15.11
CA GLU A 225 -17.76 14.38 -13.92
C GLU A 225 -16.57 13.84 -13.10
N VAL A 226 -15.90 14.74 -12.38
CA VAL A 226 -14.85 14.40 -11.40
C VAL A 226 -15.19 15.08 -10.08
N PHE A 227 -15.25 14.29 -9.01
CA PHE A 227 -15.51 14.77 -7.66
C PHE A 227 -14.24 14.73 -6.83
N TYR A 228 -14.02 15.81 -6.09
CA TYR A 228 -12.91 15.97 -5.15
C TYR A 228 -13.45 16.22 -3.76
N GLY A 229 -12.75 15.71 -2.75
CA GLY A 229 -13.12 15.94 -1.36
C GLY A 229 -12.24 15.19 -0.39
N HIS A 230 -11.97 13.91 -0.67
CA HIS A 230 -11.00 13.15 0.10
C HIS A 230 -9.60 13.76 0.01
N THR A 231 -8.84 13.70 1.10
CA THR A 231 -7.46 14.22 1.17
C THR A 231 -6.41 13.12 1.01
N ASN A 232 -6.85 11.88 0.85
CA ASN A 232 -6.00 10.70 0.71
C ASN A 232 -6.76 9.58 -0.05
N TYR A 233 -6.17 8.40 -0.15
CA TYR A 233 -6.67 7.26 -0.93
C TYR A 233 -8.14 6.93 -0.63
N ILE A 234 -8.93 6.71 -1.67
CA ILE A 234 -10.32 6.29 -1.55
C ILE A 234 -10.38 4.78 -1.78
N TYR A 235 -10.86 4.05 -0.78
CA TYR A 235 -10.85 2.58 -0.78
C TYR A 235 -12.16 1.93 -1.23
N SER A 236 -13.29 2.60 -0.99
CA SER A 236 -14.59 2.02 -1.29
C SER A 236 -15.58 3.07 -1.76
N ILE A 237 -16.53 2.62 -2.58
CA ILE A 237 -17.64 3.41 -3.11
C ILE A 237 -18.90 2.54 -3.19
N SER A 238 -20.02 3.06 -2.70
CA SER A 238 -21.33 2.41 -2.77
C SER A 238 -22.40 3.41 -3.17
N VAL A 239 -23.35 3.00 -4.00
CA VAL A 239 -24.46 3.82 -4.48
C VAL A 239 -25.69 3.55 -3.64
N PHE A 240 -26.50 4.58 -3.38
CA PHE A 240 -27.78 4.42 -2.69
C PHE A 240 -28.80 3.73 -3.61
N PRO A 241 -29.65 2.83 -3.07
CA PRO A 241 -30.73 2.24 -3.85
C PRO A 241 -31.66 3.32 -4.44
N ASN A 242 -31.97 3.22 -5.73
CA ASN A 242 -32.97 4.04 -6.45
C ASN A 242 -32.64 5.53 -6.65
N CYS A 243 -31.43 6.00 -6.34
CA CYS A 243 -30.98 7.34 -6.71
C CYS A 243 -29.53 7.34 -7.23
N LYS A 244 -29.03 8.52 -7.62
CA LYS A 244 -27.64 8.70 -8.09
C LYS A 244 -26.68 9.14 -6.98
N ASP A 245 -27.15 9.24 -5.74
CA ASP A 245 -26.32 9.58 -4.59
C ASP A 245 -25.44 8.39 -4.21
N PHE A 246 -24.31 8.67 -3.56
CA PHE A 246 -23.33 7.65 -3.23
C PHE A 246 -22.53 8.00 -1.97
N VAL A 247 -21.78 7.02 -1.49
CA VAL A 247 -20.89 7.16 -0.34
C VAL A 247 -19.50 6.66 -0.68
N THR A 248 -18.49 7.26 -0.06
CA THR A 248 -17.09 6.84 -0.22
C THR A 248 -16.37 6.79 1.11
N THR A 249 -15.37 5.92 1.20
CA THR A 249 -14.53 5.76 2.40
C THR A 249 -13.06 5.73 2.02
N GLY A 250 -12.18 6.25 2.89
CA GLY A 250 -10.76 6.39 2.56
C GLY A 250 -9.78 6.34 3.73
N GLU A 251 -8.50 6.50 3.37
CA GLU A 251 -7.34 6.59 4.27
C GLU A 251 -7.33 7.90 5.08
N ASP A 252 -8.08 8.91 4.63
CA ASP A 252 -8.27 10.16 5.37
C ASP A 252 -9.22 10.02 6.58
N ARG A 253 -9.51 8.79 6.99
CA ARG A 253 -10.38 8.43 8.12
C ARG A 253 -11.82 8.93 7.96
N SER A 254 -12.24 9.22 6.73
CA SER A 254 -13.56 9.81 6.48
C SER A 254 -14.48 8.89 5.66
N LEU A 255 -15.74 8.83 6.10
CA LEU A 255 -16.89 8.46 5.30
C LEU A 255 -17.48 9.75 4.73
N ARG A 256 -17.67 9.82 3.42
CA ARG A 256 -18.30 10.96 2.75
C ARG A 256 -19.59 10.54 2.08
N ILE A 257 -20.60 11.38 2.25
CA ILE A 257 -21.93 11.22 1.67
C ILE A 257 -22.07 12.28 0.59
N TRP A 258 -22.31 11.82 -0.63
CA TRP A 258 -22.40 12.65 -1.82
C TRP A 258 -23.85 12.72 -2.26
N LYS A 259 -24.43 13.92 -2.29
CA LYS A 259 -25.79 14.16 -2.75
C LYS A 259 -25.77 15.21 -3.85
N HIS A 260 -26.44 14.94 -4.96
CA HIS A 260 -26.54 15.87 -6.09
C HIS A 260 -25.18 16.39 -6.62
N GLY A 261 -24.14 15.56 -6.57
CA GLY A 261 -22.80 15.91 -7.06
C GLY A 261 -21.92 16.68 -6.07
N GLU A 262 -22.41 16.97 -4.86
CA GLU A 262 -21.63 17.62 -3.81
C GLU A 262 -21.43 16.72 -2.59
N CYS A 263 -20.33 16.93 -1.86
CA CYS A 263 -20.09 16.28 -0.58
C CYS A 263 -21.00 16.89 0.49
N ALA A 264 -22.21 16.33 0.64
CA ALA A 264 -23.24 16.80 1.56
C ALA A 264 -22.88 16.59 3.04
N GLN A 265 -22.09 15.56 3.36
CA GLN A 265 -21.65 15.31 4.73
C GLN A 265 -20.32 14.55 4.75
N THR A 266 -19.45 14.91 5.69
CA THR A 266 -18.23 14.15 6.05
C THR A 266 -18.35 13.65 7.49
N ILE A 267 -18.10 12.36 7.72
CA ILE A 267 -18.07 11.72 9.03
C ILE A 267 -16.67 11.14 9.23
N ARG A 268 -15.96 11.58 10.28
CA ARG A 268 -14.65 11.01 10.64
C ARG A 268 -14.82 9.86 11.61
N LEU A 269 -14.01 8.81 11.46
CA LEU A 269 -13.99 7.65 12.36
C LEU A 269 -12.70 7.64 13.20
N PRO A 270 -12.73 7.04 14.42
CA PRO A 270 -11.57 6.85 15.28
C PRO A 270 -10.66 5.69 14.80
N ALA A 271 -10.51 5.52 13.48
CA ALA A 271 -9.72 4.46 12.87
C ALA A 271 -8.79 5.08 11.81
N GLN A 272 -7.65 4.42 11.53
CA GLN A 272 -6.67 4.91 10.55
C GLN A 272 -7.21 4.86 9.11
N SER A 273 -7.96 3.82 8.79
CA SER A 273 -8.48 3.60 7.45
C SER A 273 -9.92 3.11 7.53
N ILE A 274 -10.77 3.59 6.62
CA ILE A 274 -12.11 3.04 6.43
C ILE A 274 -12.13 2.28 5.11
N TRP A 275 -12.16 0.95 5.22
CA TRP A 275 -11.82 0.06 4.13
C TRP A 275 -12.94 -0.20 3.14
N CYS A 276 -14.15 -0.33 3.67
CA CYS A 276 -15.29 -0.78 2.92
C CYS A 276 -16.54 -0.09 3.41
N CYS A 277 -17.48 0.12 2.51
CA CYS A 277 -18.81 0.58 2.83
C CYS A 277 -19.85 -0.16 2.00
N CYS A 278 -21.06 -0.28 2.53
CA CYS A 278 -22.25 -0.65 1.77
C CYS A 278 -23.46 0.15 2.28
N VAL A 279 -24.46 0.28 1.42
CA VAL A 279 -25.74 0.92 1.77
C VAL A 279 -26.80 -0.17 1.89
N LEU A 280 -27.54 -0.17 2.99
CA LEU A 280 -28.66 -1.07 3.23
C LEU A 280 -29.92 -0.59 2.51
N ASN A 281 -30.88 -1.49 2.31
CA ASN A 281 -32.16 -1.18 1.64
C ASN A 281 -32.98 -0.09 2.36
N ASN A 282 -32.77 0.10 3.66
CA ASN A 282 -33.44 1.14 4.46
C ASN A 282 -32.70 2.51 4.40
N GLY A 283 -31.63 2.61 3.62
CA GLY A 283 -30.79 3.81 3.47
C GLY A 283 -29.64 3.91 4.47
N ASP A 284 -29.55 3.02 5.47
CA ASP A 284 -28.46 3.10 6.45
C ASP A 284 -27.12 2.72 5.80
N ILE A 285 -26.05 3.37 6.24
CA ILE A 285 -24.69 3.18 5.72
C ILE A 285 -23.91 2.32 6.71
N VAL A 286 -23.34 1.21 6.24
CA VAL A 286 -22.45 0.35 7.03
C VAL A 286 -21.02 0.58 6.56
N VAL A 287 -20.09 0.75 7.50
CA VAL A 287 -18.67 0.88 7.21
C VAL A 287 -17.83 -0.07 8.04
N GLY A 288 -16.77 -0.60 7.43
CA GLY A 288 -15.77 -1.45 8.07
C GLY A 288 -14.42 -0.76 8.07
N ALA A 289 -13.75 -0.76 9.22
CA ALA A 289 -12.53 0.02 9.43
C ALA A 289 -11.34 -0.83 9.90
N SER A 290 -10.17 -0.19 9.98
CA SER A 290 -8.90 -0.81 10.37
C SER A 290 -8.84 -1.26 11.83
N ASP A 291 -9.74 -0.76 12.67
CA ASP A 291 -9.86 -1.12 14.10
C ASP A 291 -10.68 -2.40 14.35
N GLY A 292 -11.13 -3.09 13.29
CA GLY A 292 -11.96 -4.29 13.40
C GLY A 292 -13.43 -4.02 13.75
N ILE A 293 -13.82 -2.75 13.88
CA ILE A 293 -15.18 -2.36 14.27
C ILE A 293 -15.99 -2.01 13.03
N ILE A 294 -17.22 -2.54 12.97
CA ILE A 294 -18.22 -2.14 11.99
C ILE A 294 -19.07 -1.04 12.60
N ARG A 295 -19.32 0.05 11.86
CA ARG A 295 -20.18 1.15 12.31
C ARG A 295 -21.33 1.35 11.34
N VAL A 296 -22.52 1.56 11.88
CA VAL A 296 -23.74 1.82 11.10
C VAL A 296 -24.16 3.26 11.33
N PHE A 297 -24.48 3.97 10.25
CA PHE A 297 -24.96 5.35 10.26
C PHE A 297 -26.35 5.42 9.63
N THR A 298 -27.23 6.23 10.21
CA THR A 298 -28.64 6.33 9.80
C THR A 298 -29.10 7.78 9.72
N GLU A 299 -30.01 8.08 8.80
CA GLU A 299 -30.77 9.34 8.79
C GLU A 299 -32.03 9.30 9.69
N SER A 300 -32.40 8.12 10.19
CA SER A 300 -33.61 7.93 11.00
C SER A 300 -33.35 8.32 12.45
N GLU A 301 -34.16 9.25 12.98
CA GLU A 301 -34.09 9.63 14.40
C GLU A 301 -34.36 8.42 15.31
N ASP A 302 -35.32 7.57 14.94
CA ASP A 302 -35.67 6.37 15.71
C ASP A 302 -34.57 5.30 15.79
N ARG A 303 -33.59 5.31 14.87
CA ARG A 303 -32.47 4.36 14.85
C ARG A 303 -31.15 4.99 15.28
N THR A 304 -31.16 6.27 15.62
CA THR A 304 -29.96 6.95 16.12
C THR A 304 -29.55 6.35 17.46
N ALA A 305 -28.25 6.14 17.65
CA ALA A 305 -27.65 5.64 18.88
C ALA A 305 -28.05 6.51 20.09
N ASN A 306 -28.02 5.93 21.28
CA ASN A 306 -28.31 6.71 22.47
C ASN A 306 -27.19 7.73 22.77
N ALA A 307 -27.46 8.68 23.67
CA ALA A 307 -26.52 9.75 23.98
C ALA A 307 -25.19 9.26 24.59
N GLU A 308 -25.18 8.10 25.25
CA GLU A 308 -23.99 7.51 25.86
C GLU A 308 -23.07 6.90 24.81
N GLU A 309 -23.64 6.17 23.83
CA GLU A 309 -22.92 5.62 22.68
C GLU A 309 -22.35 6.71 21.78
N ILE A 310 -23.12 7.77 21.50
CA ILE A 310 -22.63 8.93 20.74
C ILE A 310 -21.45 9.58 21.46
N LYS A 311 -21.57 9.82 22.77
CA LYS A 311 -20.47 10.39 23.57
C LYS A 311 -19.25 9.47 23.64
N ALA A 312 -19.44 8.15 23.65
CA ALA A 312 -18.35 7.19 23.60
C ALA A 312 -17.60 7.28 22.27
N PHE A 313 -18.33 7.30 21.15
CA PHE A 313 -17.76 7.49 19.82
C PHE A 313 -17.03 8.83 19.67
N GLU A 314 -17.61 9.93 20.15
CA GLU A 314 -16.95 11.24 20.16
C GLU A 314 -15.68 11.25 21.02
N ARG A 315 -15.69 10.53 22.16
CA ARG A 315 -14.52 10.37 23.01
C ARG A 315 -13.42 9.57 22.30
N GLU A 316 -13.76 8.45 21.68
CA GLU A 316 -12.84 7.66 20.85
C GLU A 316 -12.23 8.52 19.74
N LEU A 317 -13.06 9.30 19.03
CA LEU A 317 -12.60 10.19 17.97
C LEU A 317 -11.66 11.27 18.49
N SER A 318 -11.95 11.84 19.67
CA SER A 318 -11.07 12.84 20.30
C SER A 318 -9.75 12.26 20.80
N GLN A 319 -9.73 10.97 21.16
CA GLN A 319 -8.54 10.26 21.63
C GLN A 319 -7.71 9.68 20.49
N ALA A 320 -8.33 9.41 19.34
CA ALA A 320 -7.65 8.97 18.14
C ALA A 320 -6.73 10.08 17.65
N THR A 321 -5.46 10.03 18.07
CA THR A 321 -4.41 10.99 17.72
C THR A 321 -4.49 11.29 16.23
N ILE A 322 -4.62 12.58 15.89
CA ILE A 322 -4.35 13.01 14.53
C ILE A 322 -2.86 12.82 14.35
N ASP A 323 -2.46 11.70 13.76
CA ASP A 323 -1.14 11.58 13.17
C ASP A 323 -1.02 12.78 12.21
N SER A 324 0.03 13.57 12.36
CA SER A 324 0.27 14.86 11.67
C SER A 324 0.26 14.76 10.13
N LYS A 325 0.03 13.55 9.62
CA LYS A 325 0.00 13.16 8.21
C LYS A 325 -1.39 13.01 7.59
N THR A 326 -2.48 13.10 8.36
CA THR A 326 -3.85 13.01 7.79
C THR A 326 -4.53 14.37 7.61
N GLY A 327 -3.79 15.46 7.76
CA GLY A 327 -4.22 16.79 7.36
C GLY A 327 -3.35 17.90 7.94
N ASP A 328 -2.57 18.54 7.06
CA ASP A 328 -2.42 19.99 6.97
C ASP A 328 -1.88 20.74 8.20
N LEU A 329 -1.02 20.10 9.00
CA LEU A 329 -0.41 20.75 10.15
C LEU A 329 1.08 20.46 10.17
N GLY A 330 1.85 21.41 9.60
CA GLY A 330 3.30 21.51 9.80
C GLY A 330 3.64 21.68 11.29
N ASP A 331 4.89 22.07 11.63
CA ASP A 331 5.23 22.32 13.03
C ASP A 331 4.34 23.43 13.60
N ILE A 332 3.33 23.02 14.35
CA ILE A 332 2.43 23.94 15.03
C ILE A 332 3.23 24.56 16.17
N ASN A 333 3.56 25.85 16.04
CA ASN A 333 3.98 26.61 17.20
C ASN A 333 2.75 26.86 18.08
N ALA A 334 2.57 26.01 19.09
CA ALA A 334 1.44 26.07 20.02
C ALA A 334 1.29 27.46 20.68
N GLU A 335 2.33 28.28 20.69
CA GLU A 335 2.29 29.65 21.23
C GLU A 335 1.55 30.66 20.35
N GLN A 336 1.45 30.40 19.04
CA GLN A 336 0.81 31.30 18.05
C GLN A 336 -0.63 30.89 17.70
N LEU A 337 -1.10 29.77 18.24
CA LEU A 337 -2.45 29.31 17.96
C LEU A 337 -3.51 30.14 18.70
N PRO A 338 -4.65 30.41 18.04
CA PRO A 338 -5.78 31.07 18.68
C PRO A 338 -6.32 30.26 19.87
N GLY A 339 -6.79 30.96 20.90
CA GLY A 339 -7.47 30.34 22.04
C GLY A 339 -8.90 29.92 21.70
N ARG A 340 -9.57 29.29 22.67
CA ARG A 340 -10.94 28.76 22.53
C ARG A 340 -11.97 29.80 22.07
N GLU A 341 -11.72 31.08 22.28
CA GLU A 341 -12.57 32.17 21.82
C GLU A 341 -12.79 32.18 20.30
N HIS A 342 -11.89 31.60 19.51
CA HIS A 342 -12.02 31.52 18.05
C HIS A 342 -13.01 30.43 17.59
N LEU A 343 -13.45 29.54 18.48
CA LEU A 343 -14.56 28.63 18.18
C LEU A 343 -15.92 29.34 18.18
N ASN A 344 -15.98 30.60 18.62
CA ASN A 344 -17.21 31.41 18.56
C ASN A 344 -17.48 31.94 17.14
N GLU A 345 -16.46 32.00 16.29
CA GLU A 345 -16.62 32.35 14.89
C GLU A 345 -17.08 31.13 14.07
N PRO A 346 -18.18 31.22 13.32
CA PRO A 346 -18.64 30.12 12.49
C PRO A 346 -17.68 29.86 11.32
N GLY A 347 -17.48 28.58 10.98
CA GLY A 347 -16.74 28.19 9.78
C GLY A 347 -17.49 28.47 8.48
N THR A 348 -16.76 28.47 7.37
CA THR A 348 -17.23 28.86 6.04
C THR A 348 -17.67 27.69 5.16
N ARG A 349 -17.22 26.45 5.45
CA ARG A 349 -17.56 25.24 4.67
C ARG A 349 -17.56 23.97 5.52
N GLU A 350 -18.38 22.98 5.16
CA GLU A 350 -18.46 21.70 5.88
C GLU A 350 -17.09 21.04 5.86
N GLY A 351 -16.65 20.58 7.02
CA GLY A 351 -15.38 19.89 7.14
C GLY A 351 -14.15 20.79 7.25
N GLN A 352 -14.29 22.12 7.25
CA GLN A 352 -13.20 23.06 7.54
C GLN A 352 -12.57 22.72 8.89
N THR A 353 -11.25 22.67 8.97
CA THR A 353 -10.53 22.40 10.23
C THR A 353 -10.00 23.70 10.85
N ARG A 354 -9.87 23.70 12.19
CA ARG A 354 -9.19 24.73 12.97
C ARG A 354 -8.41 24.08 14.11
N LEU A 355 -7.29 24.68 14.47
CA LEU A 355 -6.57 24.35 15.69
C LEU A 355 -6.80 25.41 16.76
N ILE A 356 -6.96 24.94 17.97
CA ILE A 356 -7.21 25.77 19.14
C ILE A 356 -6.21 25.38 20.22
N ARG A 357 -5.59 26.38 20.82
CA ARG A 357 -4.78 26.20 22.02
C ARG A 357 -5.70 26.13 23.24
N ASP A 358 -5.62 25.05 23.99
CA ASP A 358 -6.27 24.90 25.30
C ASP A 358 -5.21 24.56 26.36
N GLY A 359 -4.65 25.60 26.99
CA GLY A 359 -3.52 25.46 27.92
C GLY A 359 -2.23 24.99 27.24
N GLU A 360 -1.71 23.84 27.67
CA GLU A 360 -0.53 23.18 27.09
C GLU A 360 -0.88 22.24 25.93
N LYS A 361 -2.18 22.03 25.65
CA LYS A 361 -2.65 21.14 24.58
C LYS A 361 -3.08 21.91 23.35
N VAL A 362 -2.85 21.32 22.20
CA VAL A 362 -3.44 21.77 20.92
C VAL A 362 -4.59 20.83 20.59
N GLU A 363 -5.78 21.38 20.37
CA GLU A 363 -6.98 20.65 20.01
C GLU A 363 -7.36 20.96 18.56
N ALA A 364 -7.69 19.94 17.78
CA ALA A 364 -8.22 20.10 16.43
C ALA A 364 -9.74 20.04 16.44
N TYR A 365 -10.35 20.95 15.69
CA TYR A 365 -11.78 21.08 15.52
C TYR A 365 -12.13 21.06 14.04
N GLN A 366 -13.30 20.52 13.71
CA GLN A 366 -13.86 20.54 12.38
C GLN A 366 -15.22 21.25 12.41
N TRP A 367 -15.42 22.20 11.51
CA TRP A 367 -16.68 22.89 11.35
C TRP A 367 -17.71 21.96 10.75
N SER A 368 -18.86 21.88 11.42
CA SER A 368 -20.06 21.37 10.79
C SER A 368 -21.01 22.52 10.49
N VAL A 369 -21.21 22.80 9.20
CA VAL A 369 -22.22 23.72 8.67
C VAL A 369 -23.61 23.27 9.13
N SER A 370 -23.84 21.96 9.15
CA SER A 370 -25.14 21.39 9.54
C SER A 370 -25.46 21.58 11.03
N GLU A 371 -24.47 21.48 11.93
CA GLU A 371 -24.67 21.72 13.37
C GLU A 371 -24.38 23.16 13.79
N ARG A 372 -23.88 23.99 12.87
CA ARG A 372 -23.41 25.36 13.12
C ARG A 372 -22.47 25.46 14.33
N ARG A 373 -21.62 24.44 14.49
CA ARG A 373 -20.64 24.38 15.57
C ARG A 373 -19.36 23.69 15.12
N TRP A 374 -18.32 23.97 15.86
CA TRP A 374 -17.06 23.23 15.80
C TRP A 374 -17.16 21.94 16.60
N ILE A 375 -16.82 20.82 15.96
CA ILE A 375 -16.77 19.50 16.57
C ILE A 375 -15.30 19.16 16.82
N LYS A 376 -14.94 18.81 18.06
CA LYS A 376 -13.58 18.39 18.38
C LYS A 376 -13.29 17.05 17.68
N ILE A 377 -12.17 16.98 16.96
CA ILE A 377 -11.77 15.82 16.16
C ILE A 377 -10.46 15.18 16.63
N GLY A 378 -9.79 15.75 17.64
CA GLY A 378 -8.60 15.16 18.24
C GLY A 378 -7.75 16.13 19.07
N ASP A 379 -6.89 15.57 19.93
CA ASP A 379 -5.72 16.28 20.46
C ASP A 379 -4.55 16.16 19.45
N VAL A 380 -3.77 17.22 19.29
CA VAL A 380 -2.57 17.25 18.44
C VAL A 380 -1.34 17.18 19.33
N VAL A 381 -0.49 16.18 19.10
CA VAL A 381 0.73 15.94 19.89
C VAL A 381 1.93 16.48 19.11
N GLY A 382 2.54 17.56 19.60
CA GLY A 382 3.77 18.11 19.04
C GLY A 382 4.99 17.31 19.49
N SER A 383 5.87 16.96 18.56
CA SER A 383 7.21 16.48 18.86
C SER A 383 8.10 17.65 19.27
N SER A 384 8.26 17.86 20.57
CA SER A 384 9.15 18.89 21.11
C SER A 384 10.62 18.50 20.93
N GLY A 385 11.31 19.18 20.00
CA GLY A 385 12.73 19.52 20.12
C GLY A 385 13.77 18.57 19.52
N ALA A 386 14.13 18.79 18.25
CA ALA A 386 15.53 18.91 17.77
C ALA A 386 15.54 19.37 16.30
N ASN A 387 16.16 20.52 16.04
CA ASN A 387 16.35 21.22 14.76
C ASN A 387 16.30 20.38 13.47
N GLN A 388 15.28 20.60 12.64
CA GLN A 388 15.39 20.78 11.18
C GLN A 388 14.06 21.30 10.60
N GLN A 389 14.17 22.21 9.63
CA GLN A 389 13.12 23.06 9.05
C GLN A 389 11.83 22.35 8.70
N THR A 390 10.71 22.88 9.17
CA THR A 390 9.37 22.45 8.78
C THR A 390 8.80 23.22 7.61
N SER A 391 8.12 22.45 6.76
CA SER A 391 7.53 22.87 5.51
C SER A 391 6.29 23.73 5.75
N GLY A 392 6.37 25.02 5.42
CA GLY A 392 5.23 25.90 5.27
C GLY A 392 4.45 25.62 3.99
N LYS A 393 3.98 24.38 3.80
CA LYS A 393 3.25 24.00 2.58
C LYS A 393 1.90 24.70 2.49
N VAL A 394 1.58 25.20 1.30
CA VAL A 394 0.35 25.89 0.93
C VAL A 394 -0.48 24.97 0.03
N LEU A 395 -1.76 24.79 0.37
CA LEU A 395 -2.70 23.97 -0.39
C LEU A 395 -3.20 24.71 -1.63
N TYR A 396 -2.98 24.15 -2.82
CA TYR A 396 -3.47 24.71 -4.09
C TYR A 396 -3.97 23.60 -5.03
N GLU A 397 -5.20 23.73 -5.54
CA GLU A 397 -5.87 22.71 -6.38
C GLU A 397 -5.88 21.29 -5.75
N GLY A 398 -5.91 21.21 -4.41
CA GLY A 398 -5.96 19.94 -3.67
C GLY A 398 -4.61 19.20 -3.54
N LYS A 399 -3.51 19.84 -3.95
CA LYS A 399 -2.13 19.35 -3.75
C LYS A 399 -1.37 20.33 -2.84
N GLU A 400 -0.49 19.80 -1.98
CA GLU A 400 0.34 20.61 -1.07
C GLU A 400 1.66 21.00 -1.75
N PHE A 401 2.00 22.29 -1.71
CA PHE A 401 3.22 22.83 -2.30
C PHE A 401 4.01 23.65 -1.29
N ASP A 402 5.35 23.59 -1.27
CA ASP A 402 6.14 24.40 -0.33
C ASP A 402 5.91 25.92 -0.48
N TYR A 403 5.59 26.37 -1.70
CA TYR A 403 5.23 27.75 -2.00
C TYR A 403 4.12 27.81 -3.06
N VAL A 404 3.23 28.81 -2.94
CA VAL A 404 2.29 29.17 -4.01
C VAL A 404 2.41 30.68 -4.23
N PHE A 405 3.18 31.05 -5.25
CA PHE A 405 3.42 32.45 -5.58
C PHE A 405 2.27 33.05 -6.37
N SER A 406 2.02 34.35 -6.22
CA SER A 406 1.10 35.10 -7.09
C SER A 406 1.94 35.92 -8.05
N ILE A 407 1.81 35.66 -9.34
CA ILE A 407 2.59 36.30 -10.39
C ILE A 407 1.67 37.18 -11.21
N ASP A 408 1.93 38.48 -11.14
CA ASP A 408 1.24 39.50 -11.94
C ASP A 408 2.08 39.77 -13.18
N VAL A 409 1.57 39.38 -14.35
CA VAL A 409 2.35 39.43 -15.60
C VAL A 409 2.34 40.84 -16.23
N ASN A 410 1.32 41.66 -15.94
CA ASN A 410 1.18 43.05 -16.43
C ASN A 410 0.48 43.93 -15.37
N GLU A 411 0.84 45.22 -15.29
CA GLU A 411 0.14 46.20 -14.43
C GLU A 411 -1.36 46.28 -14.83
N GLY A 412 -2.23 45.70 -13.99
CA GLY A 412 -3.68 45.64 -14.20
C GLY A 412 -4.22 44.35 -14.84
N GLY A 413 -3.39 43.33 -15.08
CA GLY A 413 -3.81 42.01 -15.61
C GLY A 413 -4.23 40.99 -14.54
N PRO A 414 -4.72 39.80 -14.93
CA PRO A 414 -5.04 38.72 -13.98
C PRO A 414 -3.78 38.19 -13.29
N SER A 415 -3.89 37.95 -11.98
CA SER A 415 -2.84 37.33 -11.17
C SER A 415 -2.89 35.81 -11.31
N TYR A 416 -1.75 35.18 -11.59
CA TYR A 416 -1.65 33.73 -11.76
C TYR A 416 -0.95 33.08 -10.56
N LYS A 417 -1.41 31.89 -10.16
CA LYS A 417 -0.81 31.14 -9.06
C LYS A 417 0.25 30.17 -9.58
N LEU A 418 1.47 30.27 -9.06
CA LEU A 418 2.59 29.38 -9.35
C LEU A 418 2.86 28.49 -8.14
N PRO A 419 2.42 27.22 -8.14
CA PRO A 419 2.78 26.26 -7.11
C PRO A 419 4.20 25.72 -7.33
N TYR A 420 4.99 25.60 -6.26
CA TYR A 420 6.39 25.16 -6.30
C TYR A 420 6.76 24.38 -5.03
N ASN A 421 7.40 23.21 -5.17
CA ASN A 421 8.08 22.54 -4.05
C ASN A 421 9.58 22.84 -4.06
N ILE A 422 10.20 22.86 -2.89
CA ILE A 422 11.66 22.99 -2.72
C ILE A 422 12.41 21.86 -3.44
N SER A 423 11.77 20.70 -3.59
CA SER A 423 12.28 19.55 -4.34
C SER A 423 12.18 19.69 -5.86
N ASP A 424 11.39 20.64 -6.36
CA ASP A 424 11.13 20.80 -7.79
C ASP A 424 12.24 21.63 -8.44
N ASP A 425 12.52 21.40 -9.72
CA ASP A 425 13.47 22.24 -10.46
C ASP A 425 12.82 23.60 -10.78
N PRO A 426 13.45 24.74 -10.40
CA PRO A 426 12.88 26.07 -10.61
C PRO A 426 12.64 26.40 -12.10
N TRP A 427 13.52 25.92 -12.99
CA TRP A 427 13.43 26.19 -14.42
C TRP A 427 12.32 25.40 -15.09
N LEU A 428 12.19 24.12 -14.73
CA LEU A 428 11.11 23.27 -15.20
C LEU A 428 9.76 23.74 -14.67
N THR A 429 9.70 24.18 -13.41
CA THR A 429 8.47 24.73 -12.81
C THR A 429 8.07 26.03 -13.50
N ALA A 430 9.01 26.94 -13.75
CA ALA A 430 8.77 28.17 -14.49
C ALA A 430 8.29 27.89 -15.93
N TYR A 431 8.90 26.92 -16.62
CA TYR A 431 8.50 26.50 -17.96
C TYR A 431 7.06 25.96 -17.99
N ASN A 432 6.74 25.03 -17.08
CA ASN A 432 5.40 24.44 -16.98
C ASN A 432 4.34 25.50 -16.61
N PHE A 433 4.69 26.44 -15.74
CA PHE A 433 3.81 27.56 -15.37
C PHE A 433 3.50 28.46 -16.58
N LEU A 434 4.51 28.84 -17.37
CA LEU A 434 4.31 29.66 -18.56
C LEU A 434 3.47 28.93 -19.60
N GLN A 435 3.74 27.64 -19.82
CA GLN A 435 2.97 26.81 -20.76
C GLN A 435 1.51 26.62 -20.31
N LYS A 436 1.27 26.34 -19.02
CA LYS A 436 -0.09 26.12 -18.47
C LYS A 436 -0.98 27.36 -18.59
N ASN A 437 -0.39 28.56 -18.46
CA ASN A 437 -1.13 29.82 -18.46
C ASN A 437 -1.03 30.57 -19.81
N ASP A 438 -0.49 29.92 -20.85
CA ASP A 438 -0.29 30.49 -22.20
C ASP A 438 0.45 31.84 -22.19
N LEU A 439 1.51 31.92 -21.38
CA LEU A 439 2.33 33.12 -21.17
C LEU A 439 3.61 33.08 -22.04
N ASN A 440 4.14 34.26 -22.40
CA ASN A 440 5.28 34.38 -23.30
C ASN A 440 6.53 33.65 -22.74
N PRO A 441 7.12 32.70 -23.49
CA PRO A 441 8.33 31.97 -23.07
C PRO A 441 9.54 32.84 -22.73
N MET A 442 9.60 34.09 -23.21
CA MET A 442 10.68 35.02 -22.87
C MET A 442 10.75 35.37 -21.38
N PHE A 443 9.68 35.15 -20.61
CA PHE A 443 9.66 35.34 -19.17
C PHE A 443 10.26 34.18 -18.37
N LEU A 444 10.73 33.11 -19.03
CA LEU A 444 11.27 31.92 -18.36
C LEU A 444 12.39 32.26 -17.37
N ASP A 445 13.39 33.01 -17.82
CA ASP A 445 14.51 33.46 -16.98
C ASP A 445 14.04 34.29 -15.78
N GLN A 446 13.03 35.14 -15.99
CA GLN A 446 12.51 36.05 -14.97
C GLN A 446 11.72 35.28 -13.91
N VAL A 447 10.85 34.35 -14.32
CA VAL A 447 10.05 33.52 -13.41
C VAL A 447 10.92 32.51 -12.67
N ALA A 448 11.90 31.89 -13.33
CA ALA A 448 12.83 30.96 -12.68
C ALA A 448 13.70 31.67 -11.64
N LYS A 449 14.26 32.86 -11.96
CA LYS A 449 15.00 33.67 -10.98
C LYS A 449 14.10 34.14 -9.84
N PHE A 450 12.87 34.54 -10.12
CA PHE A 450 11.89 34.89 -9.10
C PHE A 450 11.65 33.73 -8.11
N ILE A 451 11.48 32.49 -8.60
CA ILE A 451 11.37 31.31 -7.73
C ILE A 451 12.63 31.17 -6.87
N ILE A 452 13.81 31.18 -7.49
CA ILE A 452 15.10 30.98 -6.80
C ILE A 452 15.33 32.03 -5.69
N ASP A 453 15.06 33.30 -6.00
CA ASP A 453 15.29 34.42 -5.09
C ASP A 453 14.33 34.39 -3.89
N ASN A 454 13.08 33.93 -4.11
CA ASN A 454 12.06 33.86 -3.07
C ASN A 454 12.12 32.57 -2.23
N THR A 455 12.94 31.58 -2.61
CA THR A 455 13.10 30.31 -1.87
C THR A 455 14.49 30.14 -1.24
N GLN A 456 15.29 31.21 -1.19
CA GLN A 456 16.63 31.30 -0.55
C GLN A 456 17.65 30.20 -0.93
N GLY A 457 17.53 29.58 -2.11
CA GLY A 457 18.53 28.61 -2.61
C GLY A 457 18.74 27.34 -1.77
N GLN A 458 17.81 26.97 -0.88
CA GLN A 458 17.89 25.71 -0.16
C GLN A 458 17.45 24.55 -1.07
N MET A 459 18.37 23.69 -1.45
CA MET A 459 18.06 22.34 -1.95
C MET A 459 18.57 21.33 -0.92
N LEU A 460 17.66 20.67 -0.19
CA LEU A 460 18.01 19.67 0.83
C LEU A 460 17.02 18.49 0.83
N GLY A 461 17.58 17.31 0.50
CA GLY A 461 17.45 16.07 1.28
C GLY A 461 16.08 15.39 1.42
N LEU A 462 15.91 14.29 0.68
CA LEU A 462 14.85 13.26 0.80
C LEU A 462 14.40 12.98 2.26
N GLY A 463 13.20 13.45 2.61
CA GLY A 463 12.55 13.25 3.91
C GLY A 463 11.58 12.06 3.97
N ASN A 464 11.68 11.31 5.08
CA ASN A 464 10.80 10.33 5.73
C ASN A 464 9.58 9.72 5.01
N THR A 465 9.62 8.39 4.82
CA THR A 465 8.50 7.53 4.35
C THR A 465 8.00 6.59 5.47
N ASN A 466 7.30 7.14 6.45
CA ASN A 466 6.61 6.33 7.49
C ASN A 466 5.09 6.35 7.25
N PHE A 467 4.60 5.77 6.15
CA PHE A 467 3.16 5.47 5.98
C PHE A 467 2.98 4.18 5.18
N SER A 468 2.18 3.25 5.72
CA SER A 468 1.98 1.89 5.21
C SER A 468 0.60 1.79 4.58
N ASP A 469 0.49 1.44 3.28
CA ASP A 469 -0.79 1.13 2.61
C ASP A 469 -1.24 -0.29 3.00
N PRO A 470 -2.32 -0.41 3.77
CA PRO A 470 -2.70 -1.69 4.33
C PRO A 470 -3.45 -2.64 3.36
N PHE A 471 -3.53 -2.36 2.06
CA PHE A 471 -3.86 -3.40 1.08
C PHE A 471 -2.73 -4.40 0.85
N THR A 472 -1.46 -4.05 1.09
CA THR A 472 -0.28 -4.83 0.66
C THR A 472 0.41 -5.69 1.73
N GLY A 473 0.01 -5.61 3.00
CA GLY A 473 0.84 -6.10 4.11
C GLY A 473 2.10 -5.24 4.28
N GLY A 474 2.92 -5.48 5.31
CA GLY A 474 4.04 -4.62 5.75
C GLY A 474 5.22 -4.38 4.79
N GLY A 475 5.05 -4.59 3.49
CA GLY A 475 5.96 -4.12 2.45
C GLY A 475 5.15 -3.63 1.25
N ARG A 476 5.48 -2.44 0.71
CA ARG A 476 5.01 -2.05 -0.63
C ARG A 476 5.49 -3.09 -1.63
N TYR A 477 4.65 -4.07 -1.90
CA TYR A 477 4.69 -4.86 -3.10
C TYR A 477 3.51 -4.42 -3.97
N VAL A 478 3.79 -3.52 -4.90
CA VAL A 478 2.92 -3.34 -6.07
C VAL A 478 3.54 -4.15 -7.20
N PRO A 479 2.96 -5.29 -7.60
CA PRO A 479 3.27 -5.85 -8.90
C PRO A 479 2.68 -4.90 -9.95
N GLY A 480 3.53 -4.09 -10.59
CA GLY A 480 3.16 -3.27 -11.74
C GLY A 480 3.04 -1.75 -11.54
N SER A 481 3.13 -1.21 -10.32
CA SER A 481 3.37 0.24 -10.12
C SER A 481 4.81 0.45 -9.68
N ALA A 482 5.74 0.12 -10.59
CA ALA A 482 6.99 0.87 -10.65
C ALA A 482 6.62 2.33 -10.98
N ASN A 483 7.45 3.32 -10.68
CA ASN A 483 7.46 4.43 -11.64
C ASN A 483 8.38 3.91 -12.76
N MET A 484 8.01 3.24 -13.86
CA MET A 484 6.77 3.14 -14.66
C MET A 484 5.83 4.34 -14.58
N GLY A 485 6.40 5.50 -14.92
CA GLY A 485 5.70 6.32 -15.90
C GLY A 485 5.45 5.47 -17.15
N THR A 486 4.26 5.65 -17.72
CA THR A 486 3.76 5.10 -18.97
C THR A 486 4.87 4.74 -19.97
N MET A 487 5.21 3.45 -20.07
CA MET A 487 5.37 2.80 -21.37
C MET A 487 4.07 3.16 -22.11
N MET A 488 4.13 4.15 -22.99
CA MET A 488 3.44 4.03 -24.27
C MET A 488 3.84 2.67 -24.89
N ALA A 489 3.39 2.34 -26.09
CA ALA A 489 4.26 1.50 -26.90
C ALA A 489 5.64 2.22 -26.99
N GLY A 490 6.61 1.89 -26.10
CA GLY A 490 7.96 2.48 -26.09
C GLY A 490 8.72 2.91 -24.81
N VAL A 491 8.26 2.89 -23.53
CA VAL A 491 9.11 3.33 -22.35
C VAL A 491 9.13 2.47 -21.05
N ASP A 492 10.21 1.70 -20.83
CA ASP A 492 10.45 0.60 -19.87
C ASP A 492 10.68 1.05 -18.39
N PRO A 493 10.17 0.32 -17.36
CA PRO A 493 10.27 0.67 -15.93
C PRO A 493 11.69 0.86 -15.41
N PHE A 494 12.58 0.03 -15.92
CA PHE A 494 13.93 -0.14 -15.45
C PHE A 494 14.85 0.74 -16.28
N THR A 495 14.51 0.99 -17.54
CA THR A 495 15.31 1.87 -18.39
C THR A 495 14.99 3.34 -18.28
N GLY A 496 13.84 3.76 -17.77
CA GLY A 496 13.62 5.17 -17.46
C GLY A 496 14.71 5.73 -16.54
N LYS A 497 14.89 5.13 -15.35
CA LYS A 497 15.90 5.58 -14.38
C LYS A 497 17.32 5.23 -14.79
N LEU A 498 17.52 4.08 -15.46
CA LEU A 498 18.82 3.70 -16.00
C LEU A 498 19.27 4.68 -17.11
N LYS A 499 18.37 5.08 -18.02
CA LYS A 499 18.64 6.06 -19.10
C LYS A 499 18.87 7.46 -18.53
N GLU A 500 18.05 7.88 -17.56
CA GLU A 500 18.21 9.16 -16.86
C GLU A 500 19.58 9.26 -16.21
N LEU A 501 19.97 8.26 -15.41
CA LEU A 501 21.25 8.28 -14.70
C LEU A 501 22.45 7.99 -15.61
N ASN A 502 22.26 7.24 -16.70
CA ASN A 502 23.28 7.09 -17.74
C ASN A 502 23.66 8.44 -18.37
N GLY A 503 22.72 9.38 -18.46
CA GLY A 503 22.98 10.75 -18.90
C GLY A 503 23.97 11.52 -18.00
N THR A 504 24.03 11.16 -16.72
CA THR A 504 24.94 11.74 -15.72
C THR A 504 26.26 10.96 -15.55
N ALA A 505 26.42 9.82 -16.24
CA ALA A 505 27.66 9.06 -16.21
C ALA A 505 28.77 9.74 -17.02
N SER A 506 30.02 9.58 -16.59
CA SER A 506 31.18 10.04 -17.36
C SER A 506 31.26 9.34 -18.71
N GLU A 507 31.83 10.00 -19.73
CA GLU A 507 31.83 9.51 -21.12
C GLU A 507 32.48 8.12 -21.27
N ASP A 508 33.43 7.75 -20.41
CA ASP A 508 34.06 6.42 -20.37
C ASP A 508 33.14 5.32 -19.79
N LYS A 509 32.18 5.69 -18.94
CA LYS A 509 31.24 4.77 -18.27
C LYS A 509 29.84 4.78 -18.86
N LYS A 510 29.57 5.70 -19.77
CA LYS A 510 28.28 5.85 -20.45
C LYS A 510 27.93 4.61 -21.26
N LEU A 511 26.70 4.15 -21.12
CA LEU A 511 26.11 3.08 -21.89
C LEU A 511 25.57 3.64 -23.20
N THR A 512 25.78 2.92 -24.29
CA THR A 512 25.18 3.24 -25.58
C THR A 512 23.68 2.91 -25.58
N GLU A 513 22.92 3.39 -26.56
CA GLU A 513 21.52 2.97 -26.73
C GLU A 513 21.41 1.45 -26.97
N GLU A 514 22.38 0.86 -27.65
CA GLU A 514 22.46 -0.61 -27.81
C GLU A 514 22.66 -1.31 -26.47
N ASP A 515 23.59 -0.81 -25.63
CA ASP A 515 23.81 -1.33 -24.28
C ASP A 515 22.53 -1.30 -23.44
N LEU A 516 21.79 -0.20 -23.50
CA LEU A 516 20.53 -0.05 -22.76
C LEU A 516 19.53 -1.12 -23.21
N VAL A 517 19.34 -1.33 -24.51
CA VAL A 517 18.47 -2.39 -25.08
C VAL A 517 18.93 -3.79 -24.65
N LEU A 518 20.23 -4.03 -24.52
CA LEU A 518 20.74 -5.31 -24.03
C LEU A 518 20.34 -5.56 -22.57
N LEU A 519 20.35 -4.53 -21.72
CA LEU A 519 19.90 -4.62 -20.33
C LEU A 519 18.38 -4.83 -20.22
N GLU A 520 17.58 -4.20 -21.08
CA GLU A 520 16.12 -4.44 -21.19
C GLU A 520 15.84 -5.92 -21.48
N LYS A 521 16.58 -6.49 -22.43
CA LYS A 521 16.43 -7.90 -22.81
C LYS A 521 16.75 -8.84 -21.66
N ILE A 522 17.79 -8.55 -20.84
CA ILE A 522 18.09 -9.35 -19.63
C ILE A 522 16.88 -9.40 -18.71
N LEU A 523 16.27 -8.25 -18.41
CA LEU A 523 15.09 -8.17 -17.55
C LEU A 523 13.90 -8.93 -18.14
N SER A 524 13.64 -8.79 -19.44
CA SER A 524 12.56 -9.51 -20.12
C SER A 524 12.73 -11.03 -20.02
N LEU A 525 13.95 -11.54 -20.15
CA LEU A 525 14.28 -12.97 -20.03
C LEU A 525 13.98 -13.50 -18.62
N ILE A 526 14.33 -12.71 -17.59
CA ILE A 526 14.17 -13.07 -16.17
C ILE A 526 12.71 -12.98 -15.73
N CYS A 527 12.00 -11.91 -16.11
CA CYS A 527 10.61 -11.70 -15.72
C CYS A 527 9.65 -12.71 -16.36
N ASN A 528 9.97 -13.19 -17.56
CA ASN A 528 9.14 -14.15 -18.31
C ASN A 528 9.44 -15.62 -18.00
N ASN A 529 10.38 -15.93 -17.08
CA ASN A 529 10.86 -17.30 -16.81
C ASN A 529 11.20 -18.09 -18.09
N SER A 530 11.79 -17.41 -19.08
CA SER A 530 12.17 -18.06 -20.34
C SER A 530 13.30 -19.07 -20.09
N SER A 531 13.37 -20.13 -20.91
CA SER A 531 14.50 -21.06 -20.89
C SER A 531 15.73 -20.54 -21.67
N GLU A 532 15.65 -19.33 -22.22
CA GLU A 532 16.71 -18.72 -23.01
C GLU A 532 17.83 -18.18 -22.12
N LYS A 533 19.08 -18.35 -22.58
CA LYS A 533 20.27 -17.92 -21.84
C LYS A 533 20.67 -16.51 -22.25
N PRO A 534 21.00 -15.62 -21.30
CA PRO A 534 21.59 -14.32 -21.62
C PRO A 534 22.90 -14.47 -22.41
N THR A 535 23.11 -13.59 -23.39
CA THR A 535 24.31 -13.58 -24.23
C THR A 535 25.52 -13.02 -23.47
N ALA A 536 26.73 -13.32 -23.93
CA ALA A 536 27.95 -12.77 -23.31
C ALA A 536 28.00 -11.24 -23.36
N GLN A 537 27.51 -10.64 -24.45
CA GLN A 537 27.43 -9.18 -24.61
C GLN A 537 26.48 -8.57 -23.56
N GLN A 538 25.31 -9.19 -23.34
CA GLN A 538 24.37 -8.76 -22.29
C GLN A 538 25.01 -8.77 -20.90
N LEU A 539 25.72 -9.85 -20.57
CA LEU A 539 26.38 -9.98 -19.26
C LEU A 539 27.52 -8.97 -19.09
N GLN A 540 28.30 -8.72 -20.15
CA GLN A 540 29.35 -7.69 -20.14
C GLN A 540 28.78 -6.29 -19.96
N THR A 541 27.67 -5.98 -20.64
CA THR A 541 26.97 -4.68 -20.48
C THR A 541 26.42 -4.53 -19.06
N LEU A 542 25.85 -5.58 -18.46
CA LEU A 542 25.41 -5.56 -17.07
C LEU A 542 26.59 -5.31 -16.11
N TRP A 543 27.72 -5.97 -16.35
CA TRP A 543 28.92 -5.73 -15.55
C TRP A 543 29.42 -4.30 -15.67
N LYS A 544 29.43 -3.72 -16.88
CA LYS A 544 29.79 -2.31 -17.11
C LYS A 544 28.89 -1.38 -16.31
N ALA A 545 27.57 -1.60 -16.31
CA ALA A 545 26.61 -0.80 -15.57
C ALA A 545 26.76 -0.93 -14.04
N VAL A 546 27.08 -2.12 -13.54
CA VAL A 546 27.34 -2.38 -12.11
C VAL A 546 28.61 -1.66 -11.60
N ASN A 547 29.52 -1.27 -12.50
CA ASN A 547 30.74 -0.51 -12.18
C ASN A 547 30.57 1.02 -12.29
N TRP A 548 29.33 1.50 -12.39
CA TRP A 548 29.03 2.92 -12.28
C TRP A 548 29.39 3.52 -10.91
N PRO A 549 29.56 4.85 -10.85
CA PRO A 549 29.72 5.58 -9.59
C PRO A 549 28.60 5.28 -8.57
N GLU A 550 28.95 5.27 -7.28
CA GLU A 550 28.03 4.90 -6.20
C GLU A 550 26.74 5.73 -6.19
N ASP A 551 26.79 6.95 -6.70
CA ASP A 551 25.65 7.84 -6.70
C ASP A 551 24.54 7.44 -7.68
N ILE A 552 24.90 6.69 -8.72
CA ILE A 552 24.01 6.32 -9.83
C ILE A 552 23.89 4.81 -10.11
N VAL A 553 24.68 3.97 -9.44
CA VAL A 553 24.77 2.52 -9.70
C VAL A 553 23.52 1.70 -9.29
N PHE A 554 22.65 2.25 -8.45
CA PHE A 554 21.55 1.48 -7.84
C PHE A 554 20.60 0.79 -8.85
N PRO A 555 20.24 1.35 -10.02
CA PRO A 555 19.39 0.64 -10.97
C PRO A 555 20.09 -0.60 -11.55
N ALA A 556 21.40 -0.51 -11.82
CA ALA A 556 22.20 -1.63 -12.29
C ALA A 556 22.30 -2.75 -11.22
N LEU A 557 22.44 -2.38 -9.94
CA LEU A 557 22.40 -3.34 -8.83
C LEU A 557 21.02 -4.01 -8.68
N ASP A 558 19.94 -3.29 -9.00
CA ASP A 558 18.59 -3.86 -8.95
C ASP A 558 18.34 -4.85 -10.10
N ILE A 559 18.87 -4.57 -11.29
CA ILE A 559 18.90 -5.55 -12.40
C ILE A 559 19.74 -6.77 -11.99
N LEU A 560 20.92 -6.54 -11.43
CA LEU A 560 21.85 -7.59 -11.02
C LEU A 560 21.23 -8.52 -9.96
N ARG A 561 20.64 -7.99 -8.90
CA ARG A 561 20.06 -8.83 -7.83
C ARG A 561 18.90 -9.69 -8.34
N LEU A 562 18.19 -9.24 -9.38
CA LEU A 562 17.14 -10.04 -10.03
C LEU A 562 17.75 -11.10 -10.94
N SER A 563 18.73 -10.72 -11.77
CA SER A 563 19.34 -11.57 -12.78
C SER A 563 20.20 -12.69 -12.21
N ILE A 564 20.89 -12.45 -11.09
CA ILE A 564 21.82 -13.43 -10.48
C ILE A 564 21.14 -14.73 -10.02
N LYS A 565 19.80 -14.76 -9.95
CA LYS A 565 19.02 -15.98 -9.70
C LYS A 565 18.97 -16.92 -10.90
N HIS A 566 19.15 -16.39 -12.11
CA HIS A 566 19.15 -17.17 -13.33
C HIS A 566 20.45 -18.01 -13.41
N PRO A 567 20.39 -19.33 -13.69
CA PRO A 567 21.56 -20.21 -13.63
C PRO A 567 22.76 -19.71 -14.45
N SER A 568 22.54 -19.28 -15.69
CA SER A 568 23.64 -18.81 -16.56
C SER A 568 24.24 -17.47 -16.13
N VAL A 569 23.46 -16.61 -15.47
CA VAL A 569 23.97 -15.34 -14.93
C VAL A 569 24.81 -15.62 -13.68
N ASN A 570 24.31 -16.50 -12.80
CA ASN A 570 25.02 -16.96 -11.62
C ASN A 570 26.35 -17.63 -11.98
N GLU A 571 26.33 -18.56 -12.94
CA GLU A 571 27.54 -19.23 -13.44
C GLU A 571 28.53 -18.25 -14.05
N ASN A 572 28.06 -17.21 -14.75
CA ASN A 572 28.95 -16.22 -15.34
C ASN A 572 29.57 -15.30 -14.28
N PHE A 573 28.78 -14.65 -13.42
CA PHE A 573 29.34 -13.70 -12.43
C PHE A 573 30.06 -14.39 -11.27
N CYS A 574 29.68 -15.62 -10.92
CA CYS A 574 30.27 -16.36 -9.78
C CYS A 574 31.28 -17.44 -10.20
N ASN A 575 31.85 -17.34 -11.41
CA ASN A 575 32.89 -18.27 -11.87
C ASN A 575 34.23 -18.08 -11.14
N GLU A 576 35.15 -19.05 -11.26
CA GLU A 576 36.44 -19.02 -10.56
C GLU A 576 37.41 -17.92 -11.04
N LYS A 577 37.24 -17.41 -12.27
CA LYS A 577 38.11 -16.38 -12.86
C LYS A 577 37.71 -14.97 -12.43
N GLU A 578 36.42 -14.67 -12.45
CA GLU A 578 35.87 -13.31 -12.27
C GLU A 578 35.09 -13.14 -10.96
N GLY A 579 34.73 -14.25 -10.30
CA GLY A 579 33.90 -14.26 -9.10
C GLY A 579 34.48 -13.46 -7.94
N THR A 580 35.80 -13.52 -7.73
CA THR A 580 36.47 -12.73 -6.68
C THR A 580 36.35 -11.24 -6.94
N GLN A 581 36.57 -10.79 -8.18
CA GLN A 581 36.41 -9.38 -8.56
C GLN A 581 34.96 -8.92 -8.38
N PHE A 582 34.01 -9.76 -8.82
CA PHE A 582 32.58 -9.53 -8.63
C PHE A 582 32.21 -9.36 -7.15
N SER A 583 32.66 -10.27 -6.29
CA SER A 583 32.38 -10.18 -4.86
C SER A 583 33.06 -9.00 -4.19
N SER A 584 34.33 -8.70 -4.50
CA SER A 584 35.06 -7.58 -3.91
C SER A 584 34.41 -6.25 -4.26
N HIS A 585 33.94 -6.09 -5.50
CA HIS A 585 33.19 -4.90 -5.92
C HIS A 585 31.91 -4.70 -5.10
N LEU A 586 31.11 -5.76 -4.93
CA LEU A 586 29.88 -5.69 -4.14
C LEU A 586 30.15 -5.52 -2.64
N ILE A 587 31.24 -6.08 -2.10
CA ILE A 587 31.65 -5.89 -0.70
C ILE A 587 32.01 -4.43 -0.44
N ASN A 588 32.67 -3.75 -1.38
CA ASN A 588 32.99 -2.32 -1.23
C ASN A 588 31.74 -1.45 -1.07
N LEU A 589 30.61 -1.84 -1.67
CA LEU A 589 29.32 -1.15 -1.53
C LEU A 589 28.66 -1.35 -0.16
N LEU A 590 29.18 -2.24 0.68
CA LEU A 590 28.75 -2.47 2.07
C LEU A 590 29.46 -1.53 3.06
N ASN A 591 30.02 -0.41 2.60
CA ASN A 591 30.58 0.63 3.46
C ASN A 591 29.48 1.29 4.31
N PRO A 592 29.57 1.31 5.66
CA PRO A 592 28.55 1.92 6.53
C PRO A 592 28.25 3.40 6.26
N LYS A 593 29.22 4.14 5.70
CA LYS A 593 29.04 5.55 5.29
C LYS A 593 28.50 5.72 3.87
N GLY A 594 28.37 4.62 3.12
CA GLY A 594 27.86 4.59 1.76
C GLY A 594 26.34 4.73 1.69
N LYS A 595 25.79 4.66 0.47
CA LYS A 595 24.34 4.80 0.25
C LYS A 595 23.57 3.55 0.72
N PRO A 596 22.54 3.68 1.58
CA PRO A 596 21.75 2.53 2.06
C PRO A 596 21.08 1.69 0.98
N ALA A 597 20.71 2.31 -0.15
CA ALA A 597 20.14 1.60 -1.29
C ALA A 597 21.14 0.62 -1.93
N ASN A 598 22.40 1.04 -2.10
CA ASN A 598 23.46 0.20 -2.67
C ASN A 598 23.81 -0.94 -1.73
N GLN A 599 23.96 -0.65 -0.44
CA GLN A 599 24.20 -1.65 0.61
C GLN A 599 23.12 -2.74 0.58
N LEU A 600 21.85 -2.34 0.55
CA LEU A 600 20.72 -3.27 0.51
C LEU A 600 20.70 -4.13 -0.75
N LEU A 601 20.91 -3.54 -1.93
CA LEU A 601 20.90 -4.27 -3.20
C LEU A 601 22.11 -5.21 -3.33
N ALA A 602 23.28 -4.80 -2.83
CA ALA A 602 24.46 -5.67 -2.74
C ALA A 602 24.20 -6.86 -1.81
N LEU A 603 23.68 -6.65 -0.59
CA LEU A 603 23.29 -7.74 0.33
C LEU A 603 22.26 -8.69 -0.30
N ARG A 604 21.26 -8.16 -1.00
CA ARG A 604 20.25 -8.97 -1.71
C ARG A 604 20.86 -9.76 -2.86
N THR A 605 21.84 -9.18 -3.57
CA THR A 605 22.59 -9.90 -4.61
C THR A 605 23.33 -11.08 -3.99
N PHE A 606 24.07 -10.88 -2.90
CA PHE A 606 24.74 -11.96 -2.18
C PHE A 606 23.77 -13.05 -1.70
N CYS A 607 22.61 -12.67 -1.15
CA CYS A 607 21.57 -13.63 -0.78
C CYS A 607 21.13 -14.48 -1.98
N ASN A 608 20.94 -13.85 -3.14
CA ASN A 608 20.49 -14.52 -4.35
C ASN A 608 21.59 -15.35 -5.04
N CYS A 609 22.87 -15.09 -4.77
CA CYS A 609 23.97 -15.94 -5.24
C CYS A 609 23.82 -17.39 -4.76
N PHE A 610 23.26 -17.63 -3.57
CA PHE A 610 23.05 -18.96 -3.01
C PHE A 610 22.07 -19.84 -3.80
N VAL A 611 21.32 -19.27 -4.76
CA VAL A 611 20.40 -20.05 -5.61
C VAL A 611 21.17 -21.01 -6.54
N GLY A 612 22.35 -20.60 -7.02
CA GLY A 612 23.18 -21.38 -7.94
C GLY A 612 24.40 -22.04 -7.25
N LYS A 613 24.89 -23.15 -7.83
CA LYS A 613 26.07 -23.87 -7.28
C LYS A 613 27.35 -23.03 -7.33
N ALA A 614 27.57 -22.29 -8.43
CA ALA A 614 28.73 -21.41 -8.58
C ALA A 614 28.71 -20.28 -7.53
N GLY A 615 27.56 -19.63 -7.36
CA GLY A 615 27.36 -18.62 -6.32
C GLY A 615 27.56 -19.16 -4.91
N GLN A 616 27.02 -20.34 -4.56
CA GLN A 616 27.30 -20.98 -3.26
C GLN A 616 28.81 -21.18 -3.04
N LYS A 617 29.54 -21.70 -4.03
CA LYS A 617 31.00 -21.90 -3.93
C LYS A 617 31.74 -20.58 -3.70
N LEU A 618 31.39 -19.54 -4.46
CA LEU A 618 31.99 -18.21 -4.30
C LEU A 618 31.69 -17.63 -2.90
N MET A 619 30.44 -17.69 -2.44
CA MET A 619 30.05 -17.19 -1.11
C MET A 619 30.81 -17.90 0.01
N MET A 620 31.03 -19.21 -0.10
CA MET A 620 31.84 -19.95 0.88
C MET A 620 33.32 -19.52 0.83
N SER A 621 33.87 -19.26 -0.35
CA SER A 621 35.27 -18.80 -0.49
C SER A 621 35.51 -17.36 0.00
N GLN A 622 34.50 -16.50 -0.08
CA GLN A 622 34.58 -15.07 0.28
C GLN A 622 33.92 -14.78 1.64
N ARG A 623 33.57 -15.84 2.39
CA ARG A 623 32.81 -15.79 3.65
C ARG A 623 33.38 -14.77 4.63
N GLU A 624 34.69 -14.85 4.88
CA GLU A 624 35.34 -14.05 5.92
C GLU A 624 35.25 -12.55 5.61
N SER A 625 35.62 -12.15 4.39
CA SER A 625 35.55 -10.75 3.94
C SER A 625 34.10 -10.25 3.90
N LEU A 626 33.16 -11.03 3.35
CA LEU A 626 31.77 -10.64 3.23
C LEU A 626 31.10 -10.48 4.60
N MET A 627 31.25 -11.45 5.50
CA MET A 627 30.61 -11.40 6.82
C MET A 627 31.17 -10.28 7.69
N SER A 628 32.49 -10.08 7.65
CA SER A 628 33.15 -9.01 8.40
C SER A 628 32.72 -7.62 7.92
N GLN A 629 32.45 -7.45 6.62
CA GLN A 629 31.94 -6.18 6.11
C GLN A 629 30.43 -6.04 6.33
N ALA A 630 29.66 -7.10 6.16
CA ALA A 630 28.20 -7.06 6.28
C ALA A 630 27.72 -6.79 7.72
N ILE A 631 28.46 -7.27 8.72
CA ILE A 631 28.14 -7.04 10.14
C ILE A 631 28.30 -5.57 10.56
N GLU A 632 29.17 -4.80 9.90
CA GLU A 632 29.34 -3.36 10.16
C GLU A 632 28.07 -2.56 9.87
N LEU A 633 27.18 -3.09 9.03
CA LEU A 633 25.89 -2.50 8.72
C LEU A 633 24.83 -2.69 9.82
N LYS A 634 25.15 -3.41 10.90
CA LYS A 634 24.22 -3.65 12.04
C LYS A 634 23.73 -2.37 12.69
N SER A 635 24.58 -1.33 12.75
CA SER A 635 24.31 -0.07 13.44
C SER A 635 23.36 0.86 12.67
N GLY A 636 23.11 0.56 11.39
CA GLY A 636 22.15 1.31 10.58
C GLY A 636 20.72 1.06 11.04
N SER A 637 19.90 2.12 11.14
CA SER A 637 18.48 2.05 11.51
C SER A 637 17.57 1.48 10.40
N ASN A 638 18.14 0.93 9.33
CA ASN A 638 17.39 0.44 8.17
C ASN A 638 16.98 -1.03 8.36
N LYS A 639 15.71 -1.26 8.72
CA LYS A 639 15.13 -2.61 8.87
C LYS A 639 15.36 -3.53 7.66
N ASN A 640 15.37 -3.00 6.43
CA ASN A 640 15.56 -3.83 5.23
C ASN A 640 16.99 -4.37 5.13
N ILE A 641 17.98 -3.62 5.64
CA ILE A 641 19.37 -4.07 5.72
C ILE A 641 19.47 -5.18 6.76
N HIS A 642 18.82 -5.05 7.93
CA HIS A 642 18.77 -6.12 8.93
C HIS A 642 18.09 -7.38 8.39
N ILE A 643 17.00 -7.27 7.64
CA ILE A 643 16.34 -8.42 6.98
C ILE A 643 17.28 -9.07 5.96
N ALA A 644 17.98 -8.27 5.13
CA ALA A 644 18.91 -8.79 4.14
C ALA A 644 20.13 -9.46 4.80
N LEU A 645 20.67 -8.87 5.86
CA LEU A 645 21.75 -9.43 6.67
C LEU A 645 21.32 -10.74 7.33
N ALA A 646 20.14 -10.77 7.97
CA ALA A 646 19.57 -11.99 8.55
C ALA A 646 19.34 -13.09 7.51
N THR A 647 18.91 -12.72 6.30
CA THR A 647 18.75 -13.66 5.18
C THR A 647 20.09 -14.20 4.70
N LEU A 648 21.11 -13.35 4.60
CA LEU A 648 22.47 -13.77 4.25
C LEU A 648 23.00 -14.77 5.29
N THR A 649 22.88 -14.45 6.59
CA THR A 649 23.28 -15.33 7.69
C THR A 649 22.53 -16.65 7.67
N LEU A 650 21.22 -16.65 7.38
CA LEU A 650 20.40 -17.85 7.22
C LEU A 650 20.86 -18.72 6.04
N ASN A 651 21.24 -18.11 4.91
CA ASN A 651 21.75 -18.88 3.77
C ASN A 651 23.07 -19.58 4.12
N TYR A 652 23.97 -18.90 4.82
CA TYR A 652 25.20 -19.52 5.32
C TYR A 652 24.91 -20.61 6.36
N SER A 653 23.94 -20.43 7.27
CA SER A 653 23.61 -21.47 8.25
C SER A 653 23.11 -22.74 7.58
N VAL A 654 22.32 -22.63 6.51
CA VAL A 654 21.87 -23.79 5.73
C VAL A 654 23.05 -24.49 5.04
N CYS A 655 24.04 -23.74 4.55
CA CYS A 655 25.25 -24.34 3.98
C CYS A 655 26.10 -25.06 5.04
N PHE A 656 26.31 -24.45 6.21
CA PHE A 656 27.08 -25.06 7.31
C PHE A 656 26.31 -26.12 8.08
N HIS A 657 24.99 -26.20 7.97
CA HIS A 657 24.27 -27.36 8.50
C HIS A 657 24.65 -28.64 7.75
N LYS A 658 24.96 -28.53 6.45
CA LYS A 658 25.36 -29.65 5.59
C LYS A 658 26.86 -29.97 5.63
N ASP A 659 27.67 -29.10 6.24
CA ASP A 659 29.14 -29.17 6.24
C ASP A 659 29.66 -28.96 7.67
N HIS A 660 30.47 -29.86 8.23
CA HIS A 660 30.94 -29.80 9.63
C HIS A 660 32.00 -28.70 9.87
N ASN A 661 31.88 -27.56 9.20
CA ASN A 661 32.77 -26.42 9.28
C ASN A 661 32.48 -25.59 10.55
N ILE A 662 33.12 -25.98 11.66
CA ILE A 662 32.95 -25.36 12.98
C ILE A 662 33.28 -23.86 12.95
N GLU A 663 34.32 -23.45 12.21
CA GLU A 663 34.71 -22.04 12.08
C GLU A 663 33.62 -21.20 11.39
N GLY A 664 32.99 -21.75 10.34
CA GLY A 664 31.88 -21.09 9.66
C GLY A 664 30.64 -20.95 10.53
N LYS A 665 30.34 -21.99 11.32
CA LYS A 665 29.27 -21.93 12.33
C LYS A 665 29.57 -20.88 13.39
N ALA A 666 30.81 -20.80 13.87
CA ALA A 666 31.25 -19.81 14.84
C ALA A 666 31.06 -18.37 14.34
N GLN A 667 31.46 -18.10 13.10
CA GLN A 667 31.28 -16.79 12.48
C GLN A 667 29.79 -16.44 12.34
N CYS A 668 28.95 -17.38 11.91
CA CYS A 668 27.51 -17.13 11.82
C CYS A 668 26.87 -16.88 13.19
N LEU A 669 27.25 -17.63 14.22
CA LEU A 669 26.76 -17.41 15.59
C LEU A 669 27.19 -16.06 16.15
N SER A 670 28.41 -15.61 15.85
CA SER A 670 28.89 -14.27 16.21
C SER A 670 28.07 -13.16 15.53
N VAL A 671 27.77 -13.31 14.23
CA VAL A 671 26.90 -12.38 13.49
C VAL A 671 25.49 -12.38 14.08
N ILE A 672 24.91 -13.55 14.35
CA ILE A 672 23.58 -13.68 14.96
C ILE A 672 23.53 -12.95 16.30
N SER A 673 24.45 -13.25 17.22
CA SER A 673 24.52 -12.61 18.53
C SER A 673 24.60 -11.09 18.41
N THR A 674 25.48 -10.62 17.54
CA THR A 674 25.72 -9.19 17.32
C THR A 674 24.52 -8.46 16.72
N VAL A 675 23.83 -9.06 15.75
CA VAL A 675 22.67 -8.42 15.10
C VAL A 675 21.44 -8.47 16.02
N LEU A 676 21.28 -9.52 16.83
CA LEU A 676 20.20 -9.64 17.81
C LEU A 676 20.23 -8.56 18.92
N GLU A 677 21.38 -7.92 19.15
CA GLU A 677 21.51 -6.78 20.08
C GLU A 677 20.80 -5.53 19.58
N VAL A 678 20.76 -5.31 18.26
CA VAL A 678 20.32 -4.05 17.64
C VAL A 678 19.06 -4.19 16.80
N VAL A 679 18.71 -5.41 16.37
CA VAL A 679 17.56 -5.66 15.51
C VAL A 679 16.25 -5.40 16.24
N GLN A 680 15.37 -4.64 15.60
CA GLN A 680 14.02 -4.33 16.08
C GLN A 680 12.93 -5.01 15.23
N ASP A 681 13.26 -5.37 13.99
CA ASP A 681 12.33 -5.96 13.04
C ASP A 681 12.12 -7.45 13.31
N LEU A 682 10.87 -7.85 13.55
CA LEU A 682 10.51 -9.22 13.94
C LEU A 682 10.70 -10.25 12.80
N GLU A 683 10.71 -9.83 11.53
CA GLU A 683 11.01 -10.72 10.41
C GLU A 683 12.52 -11.00 10.32
N ALA A 684 13.36 -9.99 10.53
CA ALA A 684 14.80 -10.16 10.68
C ALA A 684 15.13 -11.03 11.91
N THR A 685 14.48 -10.77 13.06
CA THR A 685 14.61 -11.61 14.26
C THR A 685 14.23 -13.06 13.98
N PHE A 686 13.09 -13.31 13.33
CA PHE A 686 12.66 -14.67 12.99
C PHE A 686 13.70 -15.39 12.12
N ARG A 687 14.25 -14.73 11.10
CA ARG A 687 15.30 -15.31 10.24
C ARG A 687 16.58 -15.64 11.01
N LEU A 688 16.99 -14.77 11.94
CA LEU A 688 18.15 -15.01 12.81
C LEU A 688 17.90 -16.18 13.77
N LEU A 689 16.68 -16.31 14.32
CA LEU A 689 16.29 -17.46 15.13
C LEU A 689 16.32 -18.75 14.31
N VAL A 690 15.75 -18.77 13.10
CA VAL A 690 15.82 -19.95 12.22
C VAL A 690 17.28 -20.27 11.88
N ALA A 691 18.11 -19.27 11.60
CA ALA A 691 19.54 -19.46 11.33
C ALA A 691 20.26 -20.08 12.53
N LEU A 692 20.00 -19.57 13.74
CA LEU A 692 20.52 -20.09 15.00
C LEU A 692 20.11 -21.55 15.22
N GLY A 693 18.82 -21.85 15.13
CA GLY A 693 18.28 -23.21 15.25
C GLY A 693 18.92 -24.17 14.24
N THR A 694 19.09 -23.73 12.99
CA THR A 694 19.72 -24.51 11.91
C THR A 694 21.18 -24.86 12.23
N LEU A 695 21.93 -23.94 12.87
CA LEU A 695 23.34 -24.18 13.22
C LEU A 695 23.50 -25.18 14.36
N ILE A 696 22.57 -25.15 15.33
CA ILE A 696 22.70 -25.90 16.59
C ILE A 696 21.93 -27.22 16.63
N SER A 697 20.97 -27.46 15.73
CA SER A 697 20.02 -28.59 15.83
C SER A 697 20.66 -29.96 15.99
N ASP A 698 21.83 -30.17 15.37
CA ASP A 698 22.53 -31.46 15.34
C ASP A 698 24.05 -31.30 15.56
N ASP A 699 24.48 -30.26 16.30
CA ASP A 699 25.90 -30.00 16.54
C ASP A 699 26.16 -29.50 17.98
N SER A 700 26.67 -30.41 18.83
CA SER A 700 26.96 -30.13 20.23
C SER A 700 28.03 -29.04 20.43
N ASN A 701 28.98 -28.90 19.50
CA ASN A 701 29.99 -27.85 19.57
C ASN A 701 29.37 -26.49 19.27
N ALA A 702 28.46 -26.42 18.28
CA ALA A 702 27.71 -25.20 17.97
C ALA A 702 26.78 -24.79 19.12
N VAL A 703 26.15 -25.74 19.82
CA VAL A 703 25.36 -25.48 21.04
C VAL A 703 26.24 -24.86 22.13
N GLN A 704 27.40 -25.46 22.43
CA GLN A 704 28.33 -24.92 23.43
C GLN A 704 28.82 -23.51 23.08
N LEU A 705 29.10 -23.27 21.79
CA LEU A 705 29.53 -21.97 21.31
C LEU A 705 28.43 -20.91 21.42
N ALA A 706 27.20 -21.24 21.04
CA ALA A 706 26.05 -20.35 21.17
C ALA A 706 25.80 -19.95 22.63
N LYS A 707 25.96 -20.89 23.58
CA LYS A 707 25.92 -20.61 25.02
C LYS A 707 27.05 -19.69 25.48
N SER A 708 28.27 -19.92 25.00
CA SER A 708 29.42 -19.07 25.36
C SER A 708 29.28 -17.63 24.86
N LEU A 709 28.55 -17.43 23.76
CA LEU A 709 28.20 -16.11 23.21
C LEU A 709 26.99 -15.47 23.90
N GLY A 710 26.35 -16.15 24.87
CA GLY A 710 25.20 -15.62 25.62
C GLY A 710 23.90 -15.50 24.82
N VAL A 711 23.80 -16.23 23.69
CA VAL A 711 22.65 -16.12 22.78
C VAL A 711 21.36 -16.62 23.44
N ASP A 712 21.44 -17.61 24.33
CA ASP A 712 20.31 -18.13 25.11
C ASP A 712 19.66 -17.02 25.97
N SER A 713 20.47 -16.14 26.57
CA SER A 713 19.98 -15.00 27.33
C SER A 713 19.38 -13.93 26.41
N GLN A 714 20.03 -13.65 25.27
CA GLN A 714 19.58 -12.65 24.31
C GLN A 714 18.21 -12.99 23.71
N ILE A 715 17.94 -14.27 23.43
CA ILE A 715 16.70 -14.68 22.77
C ILE A 715 15.51 -14.85 23.71
N LYS A 716 15.72 -15.02 25.03
CA LYS A 716 14.63 -15.24 26.01
C LYS A 716 13.49 -14.24 25.90
N LYS A 717 13.80 -12.97 25.62
CA LYS A 717 12.81 -11.89 25.43
C LYS A 717 11.84 -12.15 24.26
N PHE A 718 12.21 -12.98 23.29
CA PHE A 718 11.38 -13.29 22.14
C PHE A 718 10.38 -14.43 22.42
N ALA A 719 10.54 -15.21 23.49
CA ALA A 719 9.62 -16.28 23.85
C ALA A 719 8.23 -15.78 24.29
N SER A 720 8.13 -14.50 24.67
CA SER A 720 6.89 -13.81 25.07
C SER A 720 6.26 -12.95 23.97
N VAL A 721 6.85 -12.90 22.76
CA VAL A 721 6.28 -12.15 21.63
C VAL A 721 4.96 -12.81 21.17
N SER A 722 3.87 -12.05 21.20
CA SER A 722 2.53 -12.53 20.81
C SER A 722 2.34 -12.53 19.29
N GLU A 723 2.83 -11.49 18.60
CA GLU A 723 2.68 -11.35 17.15
C GLU A 723 3.99 -10.89 16.47
N PRO A 724 4.44 -11.57 15.38
CA PRO A 724 3.87 -12.79 14.83
C PRO A 724 4.27 -14.02 15.67
N ALA A 725 3.31 -14.92 15.93
CA ALA A 725 3.49 -16.10 16.79
C ALA A 725 4.68 -16.99 16.40
N LYS A 726 5.05 -17.00 15.11
CA LYS A 726 6.23 -17.74 14.59
C LYS A 726 7.54 -17.37 15.30
N VAL A 727 7.69 -16.14 15.80
CA VAL A 727 8.89 -15.68 16.52
C VAL A 727 8.99 -16.37 17.88
N SER A 728 7.91 -16.35 18.66
CA SER A 728 7.90 -16.97 19.99
C SER A 728 7.93 -18.49 19.93
N GLU A 729 7.25 -19.09 18.96
CA GLU A 729 7.32 -20.54 18.71
C GLU A 729 8.75 -20.99 18.37
N CYS A 730 9.38 -20.34 17.38
CA CYS A 730 10.76 -20.65 16.98
C CYS A 730 11.75 -20.42 18.14
N CYS A 731 11.59 -19.32 18.88
CA CYS A 731 12.41 -19.04 20.05
C CYS A 731 12.32 -20.14 21.12
N ARG A 732 11.11 -20.63 21.43
CA ARG A 732 10.92 -21.70 22.43
C ARG A 732 11.58 -23.01 21.99
N LEU A 733 11.47 -23.36 20.71
CA LEU A 733 12.14 -24.55 20.17
C LEU A 733 13.66 -24.46 20.31
N ILE A 734 14.25 -23.30 20.02
CA ILE A 734 15.70 -23.08 20.14
C ILE A 734 16.14 -23.09 21.60
N LEU A 735 15.37 -22.48 22.51
CA LEU A 735 15.65 -22.51 23.95
C LEU A 735 15.57 -23.93 24.56
N ASN A 736 14.92 -24.90 23.91
CA ASN A 736 14.97 -26.29 24.33
C ASN A 736 16.25 -27.01 23.86
N LEU A 737 16.91 -26.49 22.82
CA LEU A 737 18.16 -27.02 22.27
C LEU A 737 19.40 -26.41 22.95
N LEU A 738 19.28 -25.18 23.46
CA LEU A 738 20.28 -24.48 24.29
C LEU A 738 20.01 -24.77 25.76
#